data_AF-A0A6L3SNW9-F1
#
_entry.id   AF-A0A6L3SNW9-F1
#
_cell.length_a   1.000
_cell.length_b   1.000
_cell.length_c   1.000
_cell.angle_alpha   90.00
_cell.angle_beta   90.00
_cell.angle_gamma   90.00
#
_symmetry.space_group_name_H-M   'P 1'
#
loop_
_entity.id
_entity.type
_entity.pdbx_description
1 polymer ?
#
loop_
_entity_poly.entity_id
_entity_poly.type
_entity_poly.pdbx_seq_one_letter_code
_entity_poly.pdbx_strand_id
1 'polypeptide(L)'
;MPTSAASFLFCIPADPTIGTLRAHAELGLRKLRSGRNIAGVQRVVPAYAAPTDTTTGMPIVVNGQISIPGAAAVPPTAYRYAVLIARARELAQQAVQVEQLFLSASEKRDDASYSLKKARQELALKQAQVGLQTLRVSEANDAIALAQLQQQRAEIQQKTLQDWIDRGLNEYETAMLQNYSKAAGAKRDLQNAQAIASVAKAGIEAAGAGLSGAAAAAAALAVVAQQTMSANSYGSSLIAAEEASQTATLNATHARRVEDWKLQSRLAAQDTQIGKQQVMLAQDQLAITQQEKSIAETDTSQARDTIEFLAERFTGYDLFDWMSRVLSGVYRTTLQTATATARVAQAQLAFQRQQTVPDVIKSDYWTSPSANPLASGGGADRQGLTGAERLMADILQLDQYAFDTDQRKLAITKTISLAQTYPADFYRMRETGIMVFSTPMSMFDHDFPGHYLRLIRRVRVSVIALVPPTEGIRATLANTGISRAVIGPEVFQTTVIRRPPETIALSVPIGGSGVFESDDQAEMYLPFEGGGVDGTWEFRMLKAANRIDPKVVSDVLVTYDYSALNSFDYAQSVIRDFKPTVEAERAFSLRNDFPDAWYNLHNAELLDEAERMIVQIKLARTDFPSNFEAITIRSVALHIARADRFEDEMTVKSLRLGDAGGATVAGGAARTIDGTISTQRGNGSPWLPLIGAGAGSGGRAPFGVWEINLKNANAADALKLADGLKSGAIDDILFVIGYAARTPPWPKLSA
;
A
#
# COMPACT_ATOMS: atom_id res chain seq x y z
N MET A 1 33.72 -59.71 50.71
CA MET A 1 34.06 -58.65 51.68
C MET A 1 32.98 -57.57 51.58
N PRO A 2 32.48 -57.08 52.73
CA PRO A 2 31.27 -56.26 52.80
C PRO A 2 31.62 -54.79 52.64
N THR A 3 30.81 -54.02 51.91
CA THR A 3 30.73 -52.58 52.08
C THR A 3 29.32 -52.23 52.52
N SER A 4 29.25 -51.86 53.79
CA SER A 4 28.14 -51.31 54.55
C SER A 4 27.17 -50.47 53.69
N ALA A 5 25.93 -50.93 53.56
CA ALA A 5 24.83 -50.08 53.15
C ALA A 5 24.42 -49.23 54.37
N ALA A 6 24.83 -47.97 54.39
CA ALA A 6 24.32 -47.02 55.37
C ALA A 6 22.80 -46.86 55.16
N SER A 7 22.02 -47.25 56.16
CA SER A 7 20.59 -46.99 56.22
C SER A 7 20.37 -45.50 56.52
N PHE A 8 20.22 -44.70 55.46
CA PHE A 8 19.89 -43.28 55.61
C PHE A 8 18.42 -43.13 56.01
N LEU A 9 18.16 -42.39 57.10
CA LEU A 9 16.82 -42.12 57.64
C LEU A 9 15.92 -41.31 56.66
N PHE A 10 16.52 -40.69 55.64
CA PHE A 10 15.86 -39.92 54.60
C PHE A 10 16.51 -40.22 53.24
N CYS A 11 15.73 -40.17 52.16
CA CYS A 11 16.21 -40.38 50.80
C CYS A 11 17.29 -39.35 50.42
N ILE A 12 18.37 -39.79 49.78
CA ILE A 12 19.40 -38.89 49.22
C ILE A 12 18.76 -38.12 48.06
N PRO A 13 18.61 -36.78 48.15
CA PRO A 13 18.02 -36.00 47.07
C PRO A 13 18.96 -36.03 45.86
N ALA A 14 18.40 -36.24 44.67
CA ALA A 14 19.15 -36.17 43.43
C ALA A 14 19.71 -34.75 43.22
N ASP A 15 20.91 -34.65 42.65
CA ASP A 15 21.56 -33.38 42.38
C ASP A 15 20.63 -32.47 41.52
N PRO A 16 20.17 -31.33 42.07
CA PRO A 16 19.24 -30.46 41.38
C PRO A 16 19.86 -29.85 40.10
N THR A 17 21.18 -29.76 40.01
CA THR A 17 21.86 -29.19 38.85
C THR A 17 21.64 -30.03 37.59
N ILE A 18 21.69 -31.36 37.70
CA ILE A 18 21.41 -32.27 36.57
C ILE A 18 19.95 -32.15 36.12
N GLY A 19 19.02 -32.00 37.07
CA GLY A 19 17.61 -31.75 36.77
C GLY A 19 17.41 -30.46 35.98
N THR A 20 18.08 -29.37 36.40
CA THR A 20 17.99 -28.07 35.71
C THR A 20 18.61 -28.09 34.32
N LEU A 21 19.74 -28.77 34.12
CA LEU A 21 20.39 -28.91 32.80
C LEU A 21 19.52 -29.72 31.83
N ARG A 22 18.91 -30.81 32.31
CA ARG A 22 17.96 -31.61 31.50
C ARG A 22 16.74 -30.78 31.11
N ALA A 23 16.16 -30.05 32.07
CA ALA A 23 15.02 -29.16 31.79
C ALA A 23 15.37 -28.05 30.79
N HIS A 24 16.60 -27.50 30.87
CA HIS A 24 17.08 -26.50 29.92
C HIS A 24 17.23 -27.07 28.50
N ALA A 25 17.79 -28.28 28.37
CA ALA A 25 17.91 -28.98 27.09
C ALA A 25 16.54 -29.31 26.49
N GLU A 26 15.60 -29.83 27.30
CA GLU A 26 14.23 -30.13 26.86
C GLU A 26 13.48 -28.87 26.42
N LEU A 27 13.64 -27.76 27.15
CA LEU A 27 13.04 -26.48 26.79
C LEU A 27 13.61 -25.93 25.47
N GLY A 28 14.93 -26.03 25.27
CA GLY A 28 15.59 -25.68 24.02
C GLY A 28 15.08 -26.51 22.85
N LEU A 29 14.97 -27.83 23.03
CA LEU A 29 14.46 -28.75 22.02
C LEU A 29 13.00 -28.45 21.66
N ARG A 30 12.18 -28.11 22.66
CA ARG A 30 10.77 -27.76 22.48
C ARG A 30 10.61 -26.42 21.73
N LYS A 31 11.48 -25.44 21.99
CA LYS A 31 11.55 -24.17 21.24
C LYS A 31 11.91 -24.41 19.77
N LEU A 32 12.90 -25.26 19.49
CA LEU A 32 13.27 -25.64 18.12
C LEU A 32 12.13 -26.35 17.39
N ARG A 33 11.49 -27.34 18.02
CA ARG A 33 10.36 -28.08 17.43
C ARG A 33 9.11 -27.24 17.16
N SER A 34 8.93 -26.14 17.91
CA SER A 34 7.77 -25.24 17.77
C SER A 34 8.10 -23.94 16.99
N GLY A 35 9.28 -23.83 16.39
CA GLY A 35 9.68 -22.66 15.60
C GLY A 35 9.78 -21.36 16.42
N ARG A 36 10.17 -21.46 17.70
CA ARG A 36 10.34 -20.33 18.61
C ARG A 36 11.80 -19.94 18.75
N ASN A 37 12.07 -18.64 18.96
CA ASN A 37 13.42 -18.16 19.25
C ASN A 37 13.85 -18.50 20.70
N ILE A 38 15.09 -18.14 21.07
CA ILE A 38 15.64 -18.43 22.41
C ILE A 38 14.82 -17.79 23.55
N ALA A 39 14.14 -16.68 23.27
CA ALA A 39 13.24 -15.99 24.21
C ALA A 39 11.82 -16.60 24.27
N GLY A 40 11.52 -17.63 23.48
CA GLY A 40 10.21 -18.30 23.48
C GLY A 40 9.15 -17.64 22.60
N VAL A 41 9.52 -16.65 21.78
CA VAL A 41 8.63 -15.98 20.83
C VAL A 41 8.57 -16.78 19.53
N GLN A 42 7.35 -17.03 19.05
CA GLN A 42 7.11 -17.76 17.80
C GLN A 42 7.54 -16.90 16.61
N ARG A 43 8.39 -17.46 15.75
CA ARG A 43 8.92 -16.74 14.58
C ARG A 43 7.83 -16.75 13.51
N VAL A 44 7.13 -15.63 13.34
CA VAL A 44 6.17 -15.46 12.24
C VAL A 44 6.97 -15.16 10.97
N VAL A 45 6.92 -16.06 10.00
CA VAL A 45 7.39 -15.76 8.64
C VAL A 45 6.25 -15.00 7.95
N PRO A 46 6.48 -13.80 7.38
CA PRO A 46 5.44 -13.11 6.63
C PRO A 46 4.96 -14.00 5.49
N ALA A 47 3.66 -14.32 5.47
CA ALA A 47 3.05 -15.32 4.59
C ALA A 47 2.94 -14.90 3.11
N TYR A 48 3.49 -13.75 2.72
CA TYR A 48 3.48 -13.27 1.34
C TYR A 48 4.78 -12.51 1.03
N ALA A 49 5.87 -13.23 0.80
CA ALA A 49 6.86 -12.76 -0.17
C ALA A 49 6.45 -13.37 -1.51
N ALA A 50 6.07 -12.53 -2.47
CA ALA A 50 5.87 -12.97 -3.85
C ALA A 50 7.11 -13.76 -4.30
N PRO A 51 6.96 -14.88 -5.03
CA PRO A 51 8.10 -15.64 -5.53
C PRO A 51 8.98 -14.70 -6.34
N THR A 52 10.12 -14.32 -5.76
CA THR A 52 11.15 -13.60 -6.49
C THR A 52 11.87 -14.64 -7.31
N ASP A 53 11.63 -14.62 -8.62
CA ASP A 53 12.37 -15.43 -9.57
C ASP A 53 13.87 -15.12 -9.41
N THR A 54 14.61 -16.08 -8.86
CA THR A 54 16.05 -15.97 -8.58
C THR A 54 16.91 -16.20 -9.82
N THR A 55 16.32 -16.40 -10.99
CA THR A 55 17.09 -16.82 -12.18
C THR A 55 17.48 -15.68 -13.14
N THR A 56 17.07 -14.43 -12.91
CA THR A 56 17.36 -13.33 -13.86
C THR A 56 17.89 -12.00 -13.28
N GLY A 57 18.17 -11.91 -11.98
CA GLY A 57 18.42 -10.62 -11.32
C GLY A 57 19.85 -10.30 -10.89
N MET A 58 20.83 -10.19 -11.81
CA MET A 58 22.06 -9.44 -11.48
C MET A 58 21.85 -7.96 -11.85
N PRO A 59 21.72 -7.04 -10.87
CA PRO A 59 21.62 -5.62 -11.16
C PRO A 59 22.90 -5.11 -11.81
N ILE A 60 22.76 -4.37 -12.91
CA ILE A 60 23.87 -3.71 -13.60
C ILE A 60 23.87 -2.24 -13.20
N VAL A 61 25.04 -1.74 -12.81
CA VAL A 61 25.21 -0.31 -12.48
C VAL A 61 25.55 0.44 -13.76
N VAL A 62 24.66 1.34 -14.18
CA VAL A 62 24.93 2.31 -15.24
C VAL A 62 24.84 3.69 -14.60
N ASN A 63 25.90 4.49 -14.72
CA ASN A 63 25.98 5.85 -14.15
C ASN A 63 25.67 5.96 -12.64
N GLY A 64 26.13 4.99 -11.84
CA GLY A 64 25.98 5.05 -10.37
C GLY A 64 24.57 4.74 -9.83
N GLN A 65 23.62 4.36 -10.69
CA GLN A 65 22.32 3.82 -10.28
C GLN A 65 22.25 2.30 -10.53
N ILE A 66 21.71 1.57 -9.55
CA ILE A 66 21.43 0.14 -9.62
C ILE A 66 20.22 -0.05 -10.54
N SER A 67 20.44 -0.42 -11.80
CA SER A 67 19.35 -0.84 -12.70
C SER A 67 19.12 -2.33 -12.49
N ILE A 68 17.93 -2.69 -12.00
CA ILE A 68 17.50 -4.10 -11.89
C ILE A 68 17.03 -4.54 -13.27
N PRO A 69 17.71 -5.48 -13.96
CA PRO A 69 17.17 -6.07 -15.17
C PRO A 69 15.88 -6.81 -14.80
N GLY A 70 14.76 -6.40 -15.39
CA GLY A 70 13.44 -6.93 -15.05
C GLY A 70 12.44 -5.89 -14.53
N ALA A 71 12.81 -4.62 -14.39
CA ALA A 71 11.82 -3.56 -14.48
C ALA A 71 11.23 -3.62 -15.89
N ALA A 72 10.13 -4.36 -16.05
CA ALA A 72 9.41 -4.44 -17.30
C ALA A 72 9.15 -2.99 -17.74
N ALA A 73 9.84 -2.54 -18.79
CA ALA A 73 9.54 -1.28 -19.42
C ALA A 73 8.07 -1.38 -19.81
N VAL A 74 7.22 -0.65 -19.09
CA VAL A 74 5.78 -0.65 -19.33
C VAL A 74 5.62 -0.30 -20.81
N PRO A 75 5.04 -1.20 -21.64
CA PRO A 75 4.95 -0.93 -23.06
C PRO A 75 4.14 0.35 -23.28
N PRO A 76 4.52 1.18 -24.26
CA PRO A 76 3.81 2.42 -24.52
C PRO A 76 2.35 2.11 -24.82
N THR A 77 1.46 2.90 -24.23
CA THR A 77 0.01 2.75 -24.41
C THR A 77 -0.46 3.53 -25.63
N ALA A 78 -1.69 3.24 -26.07
CA ALA A 78 -2.36 4.00 -27.13
C ALA A 78 -2.81 5.40 -26.67
N TYR A 79 -2.83 5.71 -25.37
CA TYR A 79 -3.27 7.01 -24.87
C TYR A 79 -2.11 7.98 -24.69
N ARG A 80 -2.38 9.28 -24.91
CA ARG A 80 -1.42 10.35 -24.65
C ARG A 80 -1.20 10.53 -23.14
N TYR A 81 -0.01 11.01 -22.79
CA TYR A 81 0.36 11.36 -21.40
C TYR A 81 -0.68 12.25 -20.73
N ALA A 82 -1.17 13.29 -21.42
CA ALA A 82 -2.14 14.24 -20.89
C ALA A 82 -3.43 13.56 -20.37
N VAL A 83 -3.90 12.52 -21.05
CA VAL A 83 -5.09 11.75 -20.65
C VAL A 83 -4.77 10.87 -19.43
N LEU A 84 -3.64 10.18 -19.47
CA LEU A 84 -3.23 9.28 -18.39
C LEU A 84 -2.93 10.03 -17.08
N ILE A 85 -2.27 11.18 -17.15
CA ILE A 85 -1.96 11.99 -15.97
C ILE A 85 -3.23 12.63 -15.39
N ALA A 86 -4.16 13.08 -16.24
CA ALA A 86 -5.47 13.56 -15.81
C ALA A 86 -6.26 12.46 -15.10
N ARG A 87 -6.27 11.25 -15.66
CA ARG A 87 -6.92 10.09 -15.04
C ARG A 87 -6.25 9.68 -13.73
N ALA A 88 -4.92 9.67 -13.68
CA ALA A 88 -4.17 9.39 -12.45
C ALA A 88 -4.48 10.41 -11.35
N ARG A 89 -4.57 11.70 -11.71
CA ARG A 89 -4.95 12.79 -10.80
C ARG A 89 -6.37 12.62 -10.26
N GLU A 90 -7.33 12.28 -11.12
CA GLU A 90 -8.72 12.02 -10.72
C GLU A 90 -8.80 10.85 -9.72
N LEU A 91 -8.12 9.73 -10.02
CA LEU A 91 -8.07 8.57 -9.12
C LEU A 91 -7.36 8.89 -7.79
N ALA A 92 -6.30 9.69 -7.83
CA ALA A 92 -5.61 10.16 -6.62
C ALA A 92 -6.52 11.05 -5.77
N GLN A 93 -7.30 11.96 -6.38
CA GLN A 93 -8.29 12.78 -5.67
C GLN A 93 -9.39 11.94 -5.03
N GLN A 94 -9.87 10.90 -5.72
CA GLN A 94 -10.81 9.94 -5.14
C GLN A 94 -10.17 9.19 -3.95
N ALA A 95 -8.89 8.80 -4.06
CA ALA A 95 -8.17 8.18 -2.95
C ALA A 95 -8.07 9.10 -1.73
N VAL A 96 -7.78 10.40 -1.91
CA VAL A 96 -7.77 11.40 -0.82
C VAL A 96 -9.13 11.48 -0.13
N GLN A 97 -10.24 11.49 -0.88
CA GLN A 97 -11.58 11.53 -0.29
C GLN A 97 -11.88 10.28 0.55
N VAL A 98 -11.55 9.09 0.03
CA VAL A 98 -11.74 7.83 0.76
C VAL A 98 -10.82 7.77 2.00
N GLU A 99 -9.60 8.30 1.89
CA GLU A 99 -8.65 8.38 3.01
C GLU A 99 -9.22 9.20 4.17
N GLN A 100 -9.81 10.37 3.90
CA GLN A 100 -10.43 11.20 4.93
C GLN A 100 -11.62 10.51 5.61
N LEU A 101 -12.45 9.79 4.82
CA LEU A 101 -13.56 8.99 5.36
C LEU A 101 -13.03 7.82 6.22
N PHE A 102 -11.96 7.17 5.77
CA PHE A 102 -11.30 6.09 6.51
C PHE A 102 -10.73 6.59 7.83
N LEU A 103 -10.05 7.75 7.82
CA LEU A 103 -9.53 8.37 9.04
C LEU A 103 -10.65 8.71 10.02
N SER A 104 -11.73 9.37 9.57
CA SER A 104 -12.86 9.69 10.44
C SER A 104 -13.56 8.45 10.99
N ALA A 105 -13.72 7.39 10.19
CA ALA A 105 -14.29 6.13 10.66
C ALA A 105 -13.39 5.45 11.71
N SER A 106 -12.08 5.51 11.53
CA SER A 106 -11.10 4.95 12.48
C SER A 106 -11.09 5.72 13.79
N GLU A 107 -11.11 7.06 13.75
CA GLU A 107 -11.24 7.91 14.95
C GLU A 107 -12.53 7.61 15.71
N LYS A 108 -13.67 7.55 15.02
CA LYS A 108 -14.97 7.23 15.63
C LYS A 108 -15.02 5.82 16.22
N ARG A 109 -14.34 4.85 15.58
CA ARG A 109 -14.19 3.49 16.12
C ARG A 109 -13.42 3.54 17.44
N ASP A 110 -12.31 4.25 17.47
CA ASP A 110 -11.45 4.33 18.65
C ASP A 110 -12.16 5.07 19.79
N ASP A 111 -12.89 6.16 19.50
CA ASP A 111 -13.74 6.89 20.45
C ASP A 111 -14.87 6.02 21.03
N ALA A 112 -15.55 5.25 20.18
CA ALA A 112 -16.59 4.31 20.60
C ALA A 112 -16.00 3.20 21.49
N SER A 113 -14.81 2.69 21.14
CA SER A 113 -14.09 1.69 21.93
C SER A 113 -13.69 2.24 23.29
N TYR A 114 -13.23 3.49 23.34
CA TYR A 114 -12.82 4.17 24.57
C TYR A 114 -14.03 4.43 25.48
N SER A 115 -15.13 4.92 24.91
CA SER A 115 -16.39 5.14 25.63
C SER A 115 -16.92 3.85 26.27
N LEU A 116 -16.89 2.74 25.53
CA LEU A 116 -17.29 1.42 26.06
C LEU A 116 -16.35 0.94 27.18
N LYS A 117 -15.04 1.13 27.03
CA LYS A 117 -14.06 0.79 28.08
C LYS A 117 -14.30 1.61 29.35
N LYS A 118 -14.52 2.92 29.21
CA LYS A 118 -14.81 3.82 30.34
C LYS A 118 -16.08 3.40 31.07
N ALA A 119 -17.16 3.13 30.33
CA ALA A 119 -18.43 2.68 30.92
C ALA A 119 -18.27 1.36 31.70
N ARG A 120 -17.49 0.39 31.17
CA ARG A 120 -17.19 -0.87 31.88
C ARG A 120 -16.39 -0.64 33.17
N GLN A 121 -15.40 0.26 33.14
CA GLN A 121 -14.63 0.62 34.33
C GLN A 121 -15.50 1.30 35.39
N GLU A 122 -16.41 2.17 34.96
CA GLU A 122 -17.37 2.84 35.83
C GLU A 122 -18.33 1.84 36.49
N LEU A 123 -18.87 0.88 35.74
CA LEU A 123 -19.69 -0.19 36.32
C LEU A 123 -18.93 -0.99 37.37
N ALA A 124 -17.68 -1.36 37.10
CA ALA A 124 -16.85 -2.10 38.07
C ALA A 124 -16.62 -1.28 39.35
N LEU A 125 -16.41 0.03 39.23
CA LEU A 125 -16.28 0.94 40.37
C LEU A 125 -17.59 1.03 41.18
N LYS A 126 -18.74 1.17 40.51
CA LYS A 126 -20.06 1.22 41.16
C LYS A 126 -20.40 -0.09 41.89
N GLN A 127 -20.06 -1.24 41.30
CA GLN A 127 -20.18 -2.54 41.98
C GLN A 127 -19.33 -2.63 43.24
N ALA A 128 -18.10 -2.13 43.22
CA ALA A 128 -17.24 -2.07 44.41
C ALA A 128 -17.85 -1.14 45.49
N GLN A 129 -18.47 -0.03 45.09
CA GLN A 129 -19.15 0.90 46.00
C GLN A 129 -20.37 0.26 46.70
N VAL A 130 -21.16 -0.56 46.00
CA VAL A 130 -22.24 -1.36 46.62
C VAL A 130 -21.68 -2.34 47.66
N GLY A 131 -20.53 -2.96 47.35
CA GLY A 131 -19.82 -3.81 48.31
C GLY A 131 -19.41 -3.06 49.58
N LEU A 132 -18.83 -1.88 49.43
CA LEU A 132 -18.47 -1.00 50.56
C LEU A 132 -19.70 -0.61 51.39
N GLN A 133 -20.80 -0.25 50.74
CA GLN A 133 -22.00 0.19 51.44
C GLN A 133 -22.70 -0.97 52.17
N THR A 134 -22.60 -2.20 51.63
CA THR A 134 -23.06 -3.40 52.33
C THR A 134 -22.27 -3.64 53.62
N LEU A 135 -20.95 -3.40 53.62
CA LEU A 135 -20.13 -3.47 54.84
C LEU A 135 -20.52 -2.39 55.86
N ARG A 136 -20.81 -1.15 55.41
CA ARG A 136 -21.30 -0.08 56.29
C ARG A 136 -22.64 -0.38 56.95
N VAL A 137 -23.56 -1.04 56.23
CA VAL A 137 -24.82 -1.52 56.83
C VAL A 137 -24.56 -2.58 57.89
N SER A 138 -23.59 -3.48 57.68
CA SER A 138 -23.18 -4.44 58.71
C SER A 138 -22.63 -3.73 59.95
N GLU A 139 -21.72 -2.77 59.77
CA GLU A 139 -21.14 -1.96 60.84
C GLU A 139 -22.22 -1.18 61.62
N ALA A 140 -23.21 -0.61 60.94
CA ALA A 140 -24.32 0.08 61.59
C ALA A 140 -25.20 -0.87 62.43
N ASN A 141 -25.41 -2.11 61.98
CA ASN A 141 -26.10 -3.12 62.78
C ASN A 141 -25.31 -3.49 64.04
N ASP A 142 -23.99 -3.65 63.92
CA ASP A 142 -23.11 -3.91 65.06
C ASP A 142 -23.14 -2.76 66.07
N ALA A 143 -23.23 -1.51 65.59
CA ALA A 143 -23.39 -0.32 66.43
C ALA A 143 -24.72 -0.32 67.22
N ILE A 144 -25.82 -0.79 66.63
CA ILE A 144 -27.10 -0.96 67.35
C ILE A 144 -26.94 -2.00 68.46
N ALA A 145 -26.34 -3.16 68.16
CA ALA A 145 -26.10 -4.20 69.16
C ALA A 145 -25.25 -3.67 70.32
N LEU A 146 -24.21 -2.90 70.02
CA LEU A 146 -23.38 -2.23 71.03
C LEU A 146 -24.19 -1.27 71.90
N ALA A 147 -25.02 -0.40 71.30
CA ALA A 147 -25.86 0.54 72.03
C ALA A 147 -26.89 -0.16 72.93
N GLN A 148 -27.47 -1.27 72.45
CA GLN A 148 -28.39 -2.10 73.25
C GLN A 148 -27.69 -2.75 74.45
N LEU A 149 -26.48 -3.27 74.28
CA LEU A 149 -25.69 -3.82 75.38
C LEU A 149 -25.35 -2.75 76.43
N GLN A 150 -25.05 -1.52 76.00
CA GLN A 150 -24.82 -0.39 76.91
C GLN A 150 -26.08 0.00 77.68
N GLN A 151 -27.24 0.04 77.02
CA GLN A 151 -28.53 0.27 77.66
C GLN A 151 -28.85 -0.85 78.68
N GLN A 152 -28.71 -2.12 78.30
CA GLN A 152 -28.96 -3.26 79.20
C GLN A 152 -28.07 -3.22 80.44
N ARG A 153 -26.80 -2.83 80.28
CA ARG A 153 -25.89 -2.63 81.41
C ARG A 153 -26.42 -1.57 82.39
N ALA A 154 -26.88 -0.42 81.88
CA ALA A 154 -27.44 0.64 82.71
C ALA A 154 -28.74 0.19 83.40
N GLU A 155 -29.61 -0.55 82.71
CA GLU A 155 -30.84 -1.11 83.28
C GLU A 155 -30.59 -2.13 84.39
N ILE A 156 -29.60 -3.01 84.20
CA ILE A 156 -29.18 -3.98 85.22
C ILE A 156 -28.71 -3.21 86.47
N GLN A 157 -27.84 -2.21 86.30
CA GLN A 157 -27.35 -1.39 87.40
C GLN A 157 -28.49 -0.68 88.14
N GLN A 158 -29.41 -0.05 87.41
CA GLN A 158 -30.56 0.62 88.00
C GLN A 158 -31.44 -0.35 88.80
N LYS A 159 -31.81 -1.51 88.22
CA LYS A 159 -32.64 -2.52 88.89
C LYS A 159 -31.98 -3.07 90.14
N THR A 160 -30.69 -3.38 90.07
CA THR A 160 -29.94 -3.89 91.23
C THR A 160 -29.87 -2.85 92.35
N LEU A 161 -29.61 -1.57 92.03
CA LEU A 161 -29.58 -0.50 93.02
C LEU A 161 -30.96 -0.23 93.63
N GLN A 162 -32.02 -0.29 92.83
CA GLN A 162 -33.38 -0.14 93.31
C GLN A 162 -33.80 -1.29 94.24
N ASP A 163 -33.47 -2.53 93.88
CA ASP A 163 -33.69 -3.72 94.72
C ASP A 163 -32.93 -3.61 96.06
N TRP A 164 -31.70 -3.10 96.07
CA TRP A 164 -30.95 -2.85 97.31
C TRP A 164 -31.57 -1.75 98.18
N ILE A 165 -32.16 -0.71 97.58
CA ILE A 165 -32.88 0.34 98.31
C ILE A 165 -34.18 -0.21 98.91
N ASP A 166 -34.93 -1.00 98.14
CA ASP A 166 -36.26 -1.51 98.51
C ASP A 166 -36.17 -2.61 99.59
N ARG A 167 -35.14 -3.46 99.56
CA ARG A 167 -34.91 -4.52 100.57
C ARG A 167 -34.57 -3.96 101.96
N GLY A 168 -34.07 -2.73 102.05
CA GLY A 168 -33.68 -2.12 103.33
C GLY A 168 -32.49 -2.84 103.98
N LEU A 169 -32.49 -2.94 105.32
CA LEU A 169 -31.40 -3.58 106.06
C LEU A 169 -31.36 -5.09 105.82
N ASN A 170 -30.18 -5.64 105.58
CA ASN A 170 -30.01 -7.08 105.45
C ASN A 170 -30.22 -7.79 106.81
N GLU A 171 -30.51 -9.09 106.80
CA GLU A 171 -30.71 -9.92 108.00
C GLU A 171 -29.53 -9.81 108.97
N TYR A 172 -28.29 -9.84 108.44
CA TYR A 172 -27.08 -9.70 109.25
C TYR A 172 -26.89 -8.29 109.80
N GLU A 173 -27.30 -7.25 109.08
CA GLU A 173 -27.22 -5.85 109.55
C GLU A 173 -28.28 -5.60 110.65
N THR A 174 -29.47 -6.17 110.48
CA THR A 174 -30.53 -6.15 111.50
C THR A 174 -30.12 -6.95 112.74
N ALA A 175 -29.54 -8.12 112.56
CA ALA A 175 -28.98 -8.92 113.65
C ALA A 175 -27.79 -8.23 114.34
N MET A 176 -26.96 -7.50 113.59
CA MET A 176 -25.86 -6.70 114.16
C MET A 176 -26.39 -5.56 115.02
N LEU A 177 -27.38 -4.80 114.56
CA LEU A 177 -28.04 -3.77 115.37
C LEU A 177 -28.70 -4.37 116.62
N GLN A 178 -29.34 -5.54 116.51
CA GLN A 178 -29.89 -6.28 117.64
C GLN A 178 -28.82 -6.84 118.59
N ASN A 179 -27.68 -7.28 118.08
CA ASN A 179 -26.58 -7.78 118.90
C ASN A 179 -25.87 -6.65 119.63
N TYR A 180 -25.75 -5.45 119.02
CA TYR A 180 -25.27 -4.26 119.71
C TYR A 180 -26.21 -3.83 120.84
N SER A 181 -27.53 -3.85 120.62
CA SER A 181 -28.50 -3.53 121.69
C SER A 181 -28.51 -4.59 122.81
N LYS A 182 -28.36 -5.88 122.47
CA LYS A 182 -28.21 -6.97 123.45
C LYS A 182 -26.88 -6.90 124.21
N ALA A 183 -25.77 -6.57 123.54
CA ALA A 183 -24.46 -6.41 124.17
C ALA A 183 -24.40 -5.19 125.09
N ALA A 184 -25.08 -4.11 124.73
CA ALA A 184 -25.24 -2.96 125.60
C ALA A 184 -26.11 -3.28 126.84
N GLY A 185 -27.21 -4.05 126.66
CA GLY A 185 -27.99 -4.60 127.78
C GLY A 185 -27.15 -5.47 128.72
N ALA A 186 -26.36 -6.40 128.18
CA ALA A 186 -25.46 -7.25 128.96
C ALA A 186 -24.36 -6.46 129.68
N LYS A 187 -23.81 -5.39 129.08
CA LYS A 187 -22.84 -4.48 129.74
C LYS A 187 -23.48 -3.70 130.90
N ARG A 188 -24.74 -3.26 130.77
CA ARG A 188 -25.50 -2.62 131.85
C ARG A 188 -25.76 -3.61 133.01
N ASP A 189 -26.10 -4.86 132.70
CA ASP A 189 -26.35 -5.91 133.70
C ASP A 189 -25.06 -6.35 134.42
N LEU A 190 -23.92 -6.42 133.71
CA LEU A 190 -22.62 -6.78 134.30
C LEU A 190 -22.09 -5.70 135.27
N GLN A 191 -22.30 -4.41 134.97
CA GLN A 191 -21.96 -3.31 135.89
C GLN A 191 -22.84 -3.31 137.14
N ASN A 192 -24.14 -3.63 137.01
CA ASN A 192 -25.02 -3.79 138.17
C ASN A 192 -24.63 -4.99 139.04
N ALA A 193 -24.14 -6.09 138.45
CA ALA A 193 -23.67 -7.25 139.18
C ALA A 193 -22.36 -7.00 139.96
N GLN A 194 -21.42 -6.19 139.43
CA GLN A 194 -20.17 -5.85 140.11
C GLN A 194 -20.39 -4.97 141.36
N ALA A 195 -21.48 -4.20 141.42
CA ALA A 195 -21.85 -3.39 142.59
C ALA A 195 -22.35 -4.25 143.78
N ILE A 196 -22.90 -5.44 143.52
CA ILE A 196 -23.43 -6.35 144.57
C ILE A 196 -22.29 -7.17 145.20
N ALA A 197 -21.25 -7.50 144.44
CA ALA A 197 -20.14 -8.34 144.90
C ALA A 197 -19.21 -7.65 145.92
N SER A 198 -19.04 -6.32 145.86
CA SER A 198 -18.19 -5.57 146.81
C SER A 198 -18.84 -5.37 148.18
N VAL A 199 -20.19 -5.38 148.25
CA VAL A 199 -20.95 -5.24 149.51
C VAL A 199 -20.85 -6.51 150.37
N ALA A 200 -20.89 -7.68 149.73
CA ALA A 200 -20.81 -8.97 150.43
C ALA A 200 -19.45 -9.21 151.11
N LYS A 201 -18.36 -8.66 150.56
CA LYS A 201 -17.00 -8.85 151.11
C LYS A 201 -16.73 -8.01 152.36
N ALA A 202 -17.43 -6.89 152.55
CA ALA A 202 -17.24 -5.99 153.69
C ALA A 202 -17.96 -6.43 154.97
N GLY A 203 -19.04 -7.22 154.86
CA GLY A 203 -19.83 -7.65 156.02
C GLY A 203 -19.13 -8.68 156.93
N ILE A 204 -18.15 -9.42 156.40
CA ILE A 204 -17.49 -10.53 157.12
C ILE A 204 -16.41 -10.03 158.11
N GLU A 205 -15.86 -8.82 157.93
CA GLU A 205 -14.75 -8.31 158.76
C GLU A 205 -15.21 -7.52 160.01
N ALA A 206 -16.48 -7.20 160.17
CA ALA A 206 -16.99 -6.47 161.34
C ALA A 206 -17.27 -7.34 162.58
N ALA A 207 -17.09 -8.67 162.49
CA ALA A 207 -17.43 -9.65 163.52
C ALA A 207 -16.40 -9.81 164.67
N GLY A 208 -15.44 -8.89 164.86
CA GLY A 208 -14.24 -9.10 165.69
C GLY A 208 -13.91 -8.13 166.85
N ALA A 209 -14.71 -7.10 167.17
CA ALA A 209 -14.40 -6.12 168.23
C ALA A 209 -15.56 -5.86 169.22
N GLY A 210 -15.30 -5.96 170.53
CA GLY A 210 -16.28 -6.07 171.62
C GLY A 210 -17.06 -4.81 172.05
N LEU A 211 -17.92 -4.99 173.07
CA LEU A 211 -18.90 -4.04 173.62
C LEU A 211 -18.33 -2.68 174.05
N SER A 212 -18.26 -1.73 173.12
CA SER A 212 -18.37 -0.26 173.32
C SER A 212 -18.13 0.46 171.97
N GLY A 213 -19.11 0.44 171.06
CA GLY A 213 -18.90 1.05 169.72
C GLY A 213 -20.03 0.90 168.71
N ALA A 214 -21.29 0.72 169.15
CA ALA A 214 -22.43 0.43 168.28
C ALA A 214 -22.77 1.54 167.25
N ALA A 215 -22.24 2.76 167.41
CA ALA A 215 -22.39 3.85 166.43
C ALA A 215 -21.36 3.79 165.28
N ALA A 216 -20.20 3.13 165.47
CA ALA A 216 -19.12 3.12 164.48
C ALA A 216 -19.30 2.05 163.38
N ALA A 217 -19.97 0.93 163.69
CA ALA A 217 -20.23 -0.14 162.73
C ALA A 217 -21.24 0.27 161.63
N ALA A 218 -22.21 1.13 161.96
CA ALA A 218 -23.17 1.67 160.99
C ALA A 218 -22.53 2.70 160.03
N ALA A 219 -21.54 3.46 160.52
CA ALA A 219 -20.84 4.47 159.73
C ALA A 219 -19.91 3.84 158.67
N ALA A 220 -19.24 2.73 158.99
CA ALA A 220 -18.36 2.03 158.05
C ALA A 220 -19.13 1.44 156.85
N LEU A 221 -20.32 0.88 157.08
CA LEU A 221 -21.23 0.40 156.02
C LEU A 221 -21.77 1.54 155.14
N ALA A 222 -22.08 2.69 155.74
CA ALA A 222 -22.59 3.85 155.00
C ALA A 222 -21.53 4.50 154.10
N VAL A 223 -20.26 4.57 154.54
CA VAL A 223 -19.18 5.18 153.73
C VAL A 223 -18.83 4.33 152.50
N VAL A 224 -18.80 3.00 152.63
CA VAL A 224 -18.56 2.09 151.49
C VAL A 224 -19.72 2.13 150.47
N ALA A 225 -20.96 2.22 150.96
CA ALA A 225 -22.15 2.37 150.11
C ALA A 225 -22.16 3.72 149.37
N GLN A 226 -21.79 4.82 150.05
CA GLN A 226 -21.77 6.15 149.44
C GLN A 226 -20.67 6.29 148.36
N GLN A 227 -19.48 5.70 148.59
CA GLN A 227 -18.38 5.75 147.62
C GLN A 227 -18.65 4.91 146.36
N THR A 228 -19.40 3.82 146.44
CA THR A 228 -19.77 3.01 145.27
C THR A 228 -20.90 3.64 144.44
N MET A 229 -21.79 4.44 145.04
CA MET A 229 -22.89 5.09 144.31
C MET A 229 -22.45 6.26 143.40
N SER A 230 -21.42 7.02 143.76
CA SER A 230 -20.96 8.18 142.96
C SER A 230 -20.12 7.81 141.73
N ALA A 231 -19.61 6.57 141.64
CA ALA A 231 -18.95 6.03 140.45
C ALA A 231 -19.94 5.46 139.41
N ASN A 232 -21.20 5.16 139.80
CA ASN A 232 -22.17 4.45 138.96
C ASN A 232 -23.04 5.35 138.05
N SER A 233 -23.16 6.66 138.31
CA SER A 233 -23.89 7.57 137.42
C SER A 233 -23.09 7.96 136.17
N TYR A 234 -21.75 7.95 136.26
CA TYR A 234 -20.87 8.21 135.13
C TYR A 234 -20.67 6.98 134.24
N GLY A 235 -20.58 5.77 134.81
CA GLY A 235 -20.41 4.53 134.03
C GLY A 235 -21.62 4.15 133.18
N SER A 236 -22.83 4.30 133.71
CA SER A 236 -24.08 3.95 133.01
C SER A 236 -24.49 4.97 131.94
N SER A 237 -24.25 6.27 132.18
CA SER A 237 -24.47 7.32 131.19
C SER A 237 -23.41 7.31 130.08
N LEU A 238 -22.16 6.97 130.37
CA LEU A 238 -21.12 6.76 129.36
C LEU A 238 -21.41 5.55 128.47
N ILE A 239 -21.89 4.42 129.01
CA ILE A 239 -22.26 3.24 128.21
C ILE A 239 -23.51 3.50 127.36
N ALA A 240 -24.52 4.18 127.90
CA ALA A 240 -25.72 4.56 127.12
C ALA A 240 -25.40 5.63 126.06
N ALA A 241 -24.51 6.58 126.35
CA ALA A 241 -24.01 7.55 125.37
C ALA A 241 -23.11 6.90 124.31
N GLU A 242 -22.28 5.93 124.68
CA GLU A 242 -21.45 5.14 123.76
C GLU A 242 -22.30 4.24 122.86
N GLU A 243 -23.35 3.60 123.39
CA GLU A 243 -24.34 2.84 122.62
C GLU A 243 -25.14 3.75 121.66
N ALA A 244 -25.68 4.87 122.16
CA ALA A 244 -26.41 5.83 121.31
C ALA A 244 -25.50 6.41 120.23
N SER A 245 -24.23 6.70 120.55
CA SER A 245 -23.24 7.18 119.59
C SER A 245 -22.86 6.11 118.56
N GLN A 246 -22.63 4.86 118.97
CA GLN A 246 -22.27 3.76 118.08
C GLN A 246 -23.44 3.34 117.18
N THR A 247 -24.65 3.25 117.71
CA THR A 247 -25.88 2.98 116.93
C THR A 247 -26.22 4.14 116.00
N ALA A 248 -26.07 5.40 116.44
CA ALA A 248 -26.24 6.57 115.58
C ALA A 248 -25.18 6.62 114.47
N THR A 249 -23.94 6.22 114.75
CA THR A 249 -22.87 6.14 113.74
C THR A 249 -23.19 5.05 112.70
N LEU A 250 -23.63 3.86 113.13
CA LEU A 250 -24.05 2.79 112.21
C LEU A 250 -25.24 3.25 111.36
N ASN A 251 -26.29 3.80 111.97
CA ASN A 251 -27.44 4.34 111.25
C ASN A 251 -27.05 5.47 110.29
N ALA A 252 -26.12 6.34 110.66
CA ALA A 252 -25.60 7.40 109.78
C ALA A 252 -24.83 6.82 108.58
N THR A 253 -24.00 5.78 108.77
CA THR A 253 -23.31 5.12 107.66
C THR A 253 -24.27 4.39 106.72
N HIS A 254 -25.33 3.77 107.24
CA HIS A 254 -26.40 3.20 106.42
C HIS A 254 -27.18 4.28 105.68
N ALA A 255 -27.57 5.37 106.35
CA ALA A 255 -28.26 6.48 105.73
C ALA A 255 -27.46 7.10 104.58
N ARG A 256 -26.15 7.34 104.78
CA ARG A 256 -25.21 7.77 103.73
C ARG A 256 -25.15 6.78 102.57
N ARG A 257 -25.04 5.48 102.85
CA ARG A 257 -25.01 4.44 101.81
C ARG A 257 -26.29 4.42 100.98
N VAL A 258 -27.45 4.60 101.63
CA VAL A 258 -28.74 4.71 100.95
C VAL A 258 -28.85 6.00 100.12
N GLU A 259 -28.32 7.12 100.60
CA GLU A 259 -28.20 8.36 99.81
C GLU A 259 -27.32 8.17 98.57
N ASP A 260 -26.17 7.50 98.73
CA ASP A 260 -25.26 7.16 97.64
C ASP A 260 -25.92 6.21 96.63
N TRP A 261 -26.62 5.17 97.09
CA TRP A 261 -27.38 4.27 96.22
C TRP A 261 -28.52 5.00 95.50
N LYS A 262 -29.22 5.93 96.17
CA LYS A 262 -30.26 6.76 95.53
C LYS A 262 -29.66 7.65 94.44
N LEU A 263 -28.48 8.24 94.69
CA LEU A 263 -27.77 9.03 93.69
C LEU A 263 -27.35 8.15 92.50
N GLN A 264 -26.71 7.00 92.76
CA GLN A 264 -26.29 6.07 91.71
C GLN A 264 -27.49 5.49 90.94
N SER A 265 -28.61 5.22 91.60
CA SER A 265 -29.85 4.75 90.96
C SER A 265 -30.41 5.81 90.02
N ARG A 266 -30.41 7.09 90.42
CA ARG A 266 -30.80 8.21 89.54
C ARG A 266 -29.87 8.38 88.35
N LEU A 267 -28.55 8.26 88.57
CA LEU A 267 -27.56 8.31 87.49
C LEU A 267 -27.75 7.15 86.51
N ALA A 268 -27.91 5.92 87.01
CA ALA A 268 -28.21 4.75 86.17
C ALA A 268 -29.56 4.88 85.42
N ALA A 269 -30.56 5.52 86.02
CA ALA A 269 -31.82 5.83 85.35
C ALA A 269 -31.64 6.85 84.22
N GLN A 270 -30.80 7.88 84.42
CA GLN A 270 -30.43 8.83 83.38
C GLN A 270 -29.62 8.14 82.26
N ASP A 271 -28.66 7.28 82.61
CA ASP A 271 -27.86 6.50 81.67
C ASP A 271 -28.74 5.54 80.85
N THR A 272 -29.81 5.02 81.44
CA THR A 272 -30.82 4.23 80.72
C THR A 272 -31.55 5.08 79.67
N GLN A 273 -31.88 6.34 79.97
CA GLN A 273 -32.46 7.26 78.98
C GLN A 273 -31.46 7.63 77.88
N ILE A 274 -30.19 7.87 78.23
CA ILE A 274 -29.11 8.13 77.27
C ILE A 274 -28.94 6.92 76.35
N GLY A 275 -28.91 5.70 76.90
CA GLY A 275 -28.83 4.46 76.14
C GLY A 275 -29.99 4.29 75.16
N LYS A 276 -31.22 4.59 75.57
CA LYS A 276 -32.39 4.61 74.65
C LYS A 276 -32.20 5.59 73.49
N GLN A 277 -31.67 6.78 73.75
CA GLN A 277 -31.40 7.76 72.71
C GLN A 277 -30.26 7.31 71.78
N GLN A 278 -29.24 6.64 72.31
CA GLN A 278 -28.15 6.06 71.51
C GLN A 278 -28.65 4.94 70.59
N VAL A 279 -29.56 4.09 71.07
CA VAL A 279 -30.21 3.07 70.23
C VAL A 279 -31.01 3.71 69.10
N MET A 280 -31.78 4.77 69.39
CA MET A 280 -32.51 5.52 68.36
C MET A 280 -31.54 6.12 67.31
N LEU A 281 -30.47 6.79 67.75
CA LEU A 281 -29.46 7.35 66.85
C LEU A 281 -28.81 6.28 65.97
N ALA A 282 -28.50 5.12 66.54
CA ALA A 282 -27.92 3.99 65.79
C ALA A 282 -28.93 3.41 64.77
N GLN A 283 -30.22 3.38 65.11
CA GLN A 283 -31.29 2.98 64.18
C GLN A 283 -31.46 3.99 63.03
N ASP A 284 -31.40 5.29 63.31
CA ASP A 284 -31.42 6.34 62.27
C ASP A 284 -30.20 6.21 61.34
N GLN A 285 -29.01 5.97 61.90
CA GLN A 285 -27.80 5.74 61.10
C GLN A 285 -27.91 4.48 60.23
N LEU A 286 -28.54 3.41 60.74
CA LEU A 286 -28.84 2.23 59.94
C LEU A 286 -29.78 2.58 58.78
N ALA A 287 -30.85 3.34 59.02
CA ALA A 287 -31.77 3.76 57.96
C ALA A 287 -31.06 4.62 56.89
N ILE A 288 -30.19 5.55 57.30
CA ILE A 288 -29.38 6.36 56.38
C ILE A 288 -28.46 5.48 55.54
N THR A 289 -27.71 4.57 56.17
CA THR A 289 -26.78 3.67 55.45
C THR A 289 -27.49 2.69 54.53
N GLN A 290 -28.70 2.24 54.88
CA GLN A 290 -29.57 1.45 53.99
C GLN A 290 -30.03 2.27 52.78
N GLN A 291 -30.42 3.53 52.97
CA GLN A 291 -30.79 4.41 51.88
C GLN A 291 -29.60 4.68 50.94
N GLU A 292 -28.42 4.95 51.49
CA GLU A 292 -27.17 5.08 50.73
C GLU A 292 -26.86 3.81 49.92
N LYS A 293 -27.16 2.61 50.45
CA LYS A 293 -27.02 1.33 49.72
C LYS A 293 -27.96 1.27 48.53
N SER A 294 -29.23 1.62 48.71
CA SER A 294 -30.23 1.64 47.63
C SER A 294 -29.84 2.64 46.53
N ILE A 295 -29.28 3.80 46.89
CA ILE A 295 -28.73 4.77 45.93
C ILE A 295 -27.58 4.15 45.14
N ALA A 296 -26.62 3.50 45.81
CA ALA A 296 -25.50 2.84 45.14
C ALA A 296 -25.94 1.69 44.21
N GLU A 297 -26.98 0.94 44.59
CA GLU A 297 -27.58 -0.10 43.74
C GLU A 297 -28.26 0.51 42.51
N THR A 298 -28.96 1.62 42.67
CA THR A 298 -29.59 2.39 41.58
C THR A 298 -28.53 2.92 40.60
N ASP A 299 -27.47 3.54 41.12
CA ASP A 299 -26.30 3.99 40.33
C ASP A 299 -25.71 2.84 39.53
N THR A 300 -25.62 1.65 40.13
CA THR A 300 -25.10 0.46 39.45
C THR A 300 -26.04 0.00 38.32
N SER A 301 -27.36 0.07 38.52
CA SER A 301 -28.33 -0.20 37.46
C SER A 301 -28.19 0.78 36.30
N GLN A 302 -28.14 2.09 36.58
CA GLN A 302 -27.97 3.13 35.56
C GLN A 302 -26.65 2.97 34.78
N ALA A 303 -25.57 2.56 35.46
CA ALA A 303 -24.31 2.24 34.81
C ALA A 303 -24.41 1.00 33.89
N ARG A 304 -25.24 0.00 34.23
CA ARG A 304 -25.54 -1.13 33.33
C ARG A 304 -26.35 -0.69 32.12
N ASP A 305 -27.41 0.08 32.32
CA ASP A 305 -28.27 0.59 31.24
C ASP A 305 -27.45 1.42 30.23
N THR A 306 -26.46 2.19 30.72
CA THR A 306 -25.52 2.95 29.88
C THR A 306 -24.67 2.03 29.00
N ILE A 307 -24.17 0.91 29.55
CA ILE A 307 -23.40 -0.07 28.78
C ILE A 307 -24.28 -0.76 27.74
N GLU A 308 -25.50 -1.15 28.10
CA GLU A 308 -26.48 -1.76 27.21
C GLU A 308 -26.79 -0.84 26.04
N PHE A 309 -27.11 0.43 26.31
CA PHE A 309 -27.31 1.44 25.26
C PHE A 309 -26.08 1.61 24.35
N LEU A 310 -24.87 1.68 24.91
CA LEU A 310 -23.64 1.81 24.12
C LEU A 310 -23.34 0.57 23.27
N ALA A 311 -23.79 -0.61 23.69
CA ALA A 311 -23.64 -1.87 22.97
C ALA A 311 -24.70 -2.04 21.87
N GLU A 312 -25.95 -1.64 22.13
CA GLU A 312 -27.07 -1.84 21.19
C GLU A 312 -27.24 -0.72 20.17
N ARG A 313 -26.75 0.50 20.46
CA ARG A 313 -26.89 1.63 19.53
C ARG A 313 -26.27 1.30 18.16
N PHE A 314 -26.95 1.73 17.10
CA PHE A 314 -26.49 1.50 15.72
C PHE A 314 -25.10 2.07 15.45
N THR A 315 -24.81 3.30 15.88
CA THR A 315 -23.49 3.95 15.76
C THR A 315 -22.54 3.49 16.87
N GLY A 316 -22.42 2.18 17.05
CA GLY A 316 -21.56 1.52 18.01
C GLY A 316 -20.16 1.23 17.47
N TYR A 317 -19.36 0.53 18.27
CA TYR A 317 -18.02 0.10 17.89
C TYR A 317 -18.03 -0.80 16.64
N ASP A 318 -18.98 -1.75 16.56
CA ASP A 318 -19.01 -2.74 15.48
C ASP A 318 -19.24 -2.13 14.09
N LEU A 319 -20.11 -1.11 13.99
CA LEU A 319 -20.34 -0.38 12.74
C LEU A 319 -19.06 0.30 12.27
N PHE A 320 -18.39 1.05 13.15
CA PHE A 320 -17.18 1.78 12.76
C PHE A 320 -15.99 0.84 12.52
N ASP A 321 -15.91 -0.30 13.20
CA ASP A 321 -14.92 -1.34 12.89
C ASP A 321 -15.17 -1.92 11.49
N TRP A 322 -16.41 -2.29 11.16
CA TRP A 322 -16.76 -2.75 9.82
C TRP A 322 -16.48 -1.69 8.75
N MET A 323 -16.91 -0.43 8.96
CA MET A 323 -16.64 0.68 8.05
C MET A 323 -15.15 0.89 7.84
N SER A 324 -14.34 0.87 8.91
CA SER A 324 -12.90 1.04 8.82
C SER A 324 -12.24 -0.03 7.95
N ARG A 325 -12.68 -1.30 8.05
CA ARG A 325 -12.16 -2.41 7.23
C ARG A 325 -12.55 -2.27 5.76
N VAL A 326 -13.82 -1.94 5.48
CA VAL A 326 -14.31 -1.74 4.11
C VAL A 326 -13.62 -0.54 3.46
N LEU A 327 -13.56 0.60 4.15
CA LEU A 327 -12.91 1.81 3.66
C LEU A 327 -11.41 1.62 3.47
N SER A 328 -10.73 0.90 4.37
CA SER A 328 -9.30 0.55 4.20
C SER A 328 -9.07 -0.28 2.93
N GLY A 329 -9.93 -1.27 2.66
CA GLY A 329 -9.87 -2.07 1.44
C GLY A 329 -10.06 -1.24 0.17
N VAL A 330 -11.11 -0.40 0.13
CA VAL A 330 -11.39 0.50 -1.00
C VAL A 330 -10.25 1.49 -1.19
N TYR A 331 -9.77 2.12 -0.12
CA TYR A 331 -8.64 3.04 -0.15
C TYR A 331 -7.39 2.38 -0.76
N ARG A 332 -7.04 1.18 -0.29
CA ARG A 332 -5.90 0.42 -0.81
C ARG A 332 -6.01 0.18 -2.31
N THR A 333 -7.16 -0.30 -2.78
CA THR A 333 -7.37 -0.59 -4.21
C THR A 333 -7.35 0.68 -5.06
N THR A 334 -7.98 1.77 -4.61
CA THR A 334 -7.98 3.04 -5.34
C THR A 334 -6.57 3.63 -5.41
N LEU A 335 -5.82 3.61 -4.30
CA LEU A 335 -4.44 4.08 -4.26
C LEU A 335 -3.52 3.26 -5.17
N GLN A 336 -3.65 1.93 -5.17
CA GLN A 336 -2.88 1.05 -6.05
C GLN A 336 -3.20 1.30 -7.53
N THR A 337 -4.48 1.49 -7.86
CA THR A 337 -4.91 1.79 -9.23
C THR A 337 -4.38 3.15 -9.67
N ALA A 338 -4.50 4.18 -8.83
CA ALA A 338 -3.95 5.51 -9.10
C ALA A 338 -2.43 5.48 -9.31
N THR A 339 -1.71 4.73 -8.47
CA THR A 339 -0.26 4.54 -8.57
C THR A 339 0.12 3.85 -9.88
N ALA A 340 -0.60 2.79 -10.25
CA ALA A 340 -0.36 2.08 -11.50
C ALA A 340 -0.59 2.99 -12.72
N THR A 341 -1.71 3.74 -12.74
CA THR A 341 -1.98 4.70 -13.82
C THR A 341 -0.94 5.81 -13.88
N ALA A 342 -0.47 6.34 -12.75
CA ALA A 342 0.58 7.36 -12.70
C ALA A 342 1.92 6.84 -13.25
N ARG A 343 2.26 5.57 -12.98
CA ARG A 343 3.46 4.93 -13.55
C ARG A 343 3.36 4.70 -15.04
N VAL A 344 2.20 4.30 -15.53
CA VAL A 344 1.93 4.23 -16.97
C VAL A 344 2.05 5.62 -17.60
N ALA A 345 1.57 6.68 -16.94
CA ALA A 345 1.74 8.05 -17.40
C ALA A 345 3.23 8.45 -17.46
N GLN A 346 4.03 8.15 -16.43
CA GLN A 346 5.47 8.42 -16.43
C GLN A 346 6.21 7.68 -17.57
N ALA A 347 5.89 6.40 -17.78
CA ALA A 347 6.43 5.63 -18.90
C ALA A 347 6.01 6.23 -20.25
N GLN A 348 4.77 6.70 -20.36
CA GLN A 348 4.26 7.36 -21.57
C GLN A 348 4.95 8.70 -21.83
N LEU A 349 5.30 9.45 -20.79
CA LEU A 349 6.08 10.69 -20.91
C LEU A 349 7.48 10.38 -21.41
N ALA A 350 8.14 9.36 -20.86
CA ALA A 350 9.45 8.91 -21.32
C ALA A 350 9.42 8.49 -22.79
N PHE A 351 8.37 7.80 -23.22
CA PHE A 351 8.16 7.46 -24.64
C PHE A 351 7.96 8.72 -25.52
N GLN A 352 7.19 9.71 -25.09
CA GLN A 352 6.98 10.94 -25.89
C GLN A 352 8.23 11.80 -26.04
N ARG A 353 9.02 11.87 -24.97
CA ARG A 353 10.28 12.63 -24.95
C ARG A 353 11.42 11.83 -25.58
N GLN A 354 11.31 10.49 -25.63
CA GLN A 354 12.40 9.57 -26.00
C GLN A 354 13.67 9.91 -25.21
N GLN A 355 13.48 10.20 -23.92
CA GLN A 355 14.51 10.61 -22.97
C GLN A 355 14.23 9.93 -21.63
N THR A 356 15.26 9.75 -20.83
CA THR A 356 15.09 9.23 -19.47
C THR A 356 14.40 10.30 -18.63
N VAL A 357 13.16 10.01 -18.22
CA VAL A 357 12.41 10.86 -17.28
C VAL A 357 12.85 10.51 -15.84
N PRO A 358 12.98 11.49 -14.94
CA PRO A 358 13.27 11.24 -13.53
C PRO A 358 12.27 10.26 -12.92
N ASP A 359 12.74 9.37 -12.04
CA ASP A 359 11.86 8.42 -11.34
C ASP A 359 11.13 9.08 -10.17
N VAL A 360 10.11 9.87 -10.49
CA VAL A 360 9.30 10.60 -9.51
C VAL A 360 8.24 9.71 -8.89
N ILE A 361 7.55 8.86 -9.68
CA ILE A 361 6.45 8.03 -9.18
C ILE A 361 6.95 6.71 -8.58
N LYS A 362 6.83 6.61 -7.26
CA LYS A 362 7.22 5.41 -6.49
C LYS A 362 6.39 4.18 -6.84
N SER A 363 6.93 3.01 -6.49
CA SER A 363 6.25 1.72 -6.71
C SER A 363 5.10 1.45 -5.78
N ASP A 364 5.17 2.01 -4.58
CA ASP A 364 4.17 1.83 -3.56
C ASP A 364 4.08 3.11 -2.72
N TYR A 365 2.84 3.54 -2.49
CA TYR A 365 2.50 4.67 -1.62
C TYR A 365 1.80 4.20 -0.34
N TRP A 366 1.47 2.91 -0.21
CA TRP A 366 0.87 2.34 0.99
C TRP A 366 1.85 2.34 2.17
N THR A 367 3.12 2.06 1.91
CA THR A 367 4.14 2.14 2.96
C THR A 367 4.55 3.59 3.19
N SER A 368 4.52 4.03 4.46
CA SER A 368 5.07 5.34 4.81
C SER A 368 6.60 5.27 4.71
N PRO A 369 7.29 6.33 4.26
CA PRO A 369 8.74 6.32 4.22
C PRO A 369 9.24 6.21 5.66
N SER A 370 9.89 5.10 6.01
CA SER A 370 10.60 5.02 7.28
C SER A 370 11.78 6.00 7.22
N ALA A 371 12.05 6.69 8.32
CA ALA A 371 13.21 7.59 8.41
C ALA A 371 14.56 6.86 8.23
N ASN A 372 14.56 5.52 8.19
CA ASN A 372 15.73 4.70 8.00
C ASN A 372 15.46 3.56 6.99
N PRO A 373 15.92 3.69 5.73
CA PRO A 373 15.79 2.66 4.69
C PRO A 373 16.52 1.34 5.02
N LEU A 374 17.49 1.38 5.95
CA LEU A 374 18.28 0.23 6.40
C LEU A 374 17.65 -0.51 7.59
N ALA A 375 16.57 0.01 8.19
CA ALA A 375 15.84 -0.67 9.24
C ALA A 375 14.88 -1.68 8.61
N SER A 376 15.34 -2.92 8.42
CA SER A 376 14.47 -4.05 8.10
C SER A 376 13.57 -4.37 9.31
N GLY A 377 12.48 -3.62 9.43
CA GLY A 377 11.44 -3.81 10.44
C GLY A 377 11.23 -2.59 11.33
N GLY A 378 9.98 -2.17 11.47
CA GLY A 378 9.55 -1.40 12.64
C GLY A 378 9.00 0.01 12.41
N GLY A 379 8.68 0.42 11.18
CA GLY A 379 7.73 1.53 11.03
C GLY A 379 6.36 1.07 11.52
N ALA A 380 5.71 1.83 12.41
CA ALA A 380 4.31 1.59 12.73
C ALA A 380 3.51 1.57 11.41
N ASP A 381 2.73 0.52 11.19
CA ASP A 381 1.89 0.44 9.99
C ASP A 381 0.85 1.55 10.06
N ARG A 382 1.08 2.61 9.27
CA ARG A 382 0.17 3.76 9.17
C ARG A 382 -0.99 3.48 8.22
N GLN A 383 -1.16 2.23 7.77
CA GLN A 383 -2.27 1.78 6.93
C GLN A 383 -2.44 2.62 5.66
N GLY A 384 -1.32 3.10 5.10
CA GLY A 384 -1.33 3.93 3.90
C GLY A 384 -1.75 5.39 4.10
N LEU A 385 -2.01 5.87 5.33
CA LEU A 385 -2.31 7.29 5.56
C LEU A 385 -1.17 8.18 5.03
N THR A 386 -1.53 9.34 4.48
CA THR A 386 -0.74 10.27 3.67
C THR A 386 -0.27 9.72 2.33
N GLY A 387 -0.77 8.56 1.91
CA GLY A 387 -0.36 7.88 0.68
C GLY A 387 -0.88 8.61 -0.55
N ALA A 388 -2.13 9.03 -0.53
CA ALA A 388 -2.76 9.71 -1.66
C ALA A 388 -2.20 11.13 -1.86
N GLU A 389 -1.93 11.88 -0.79
CA GLU A 389 -1.32 13.21 -0.89
C GLU A 389 0.11 13.16 -1.41
N ARG A 390 0.90 12.15 -0.97
CA ARG A 390 2.25 11.92 -1.51
C ARG A 390 2.20 11.62 -3.02
N LEU A 391 1.29 10.74 -3.45
CA LEU A 391 1.10 10.45 -4.87
C LEU A 391 0.68 11.72 -5.64
N MET A 392 -0.21 12.54 -5.08
CA MET A 392 -0.66 13.78 -5.72
C MET A 392 0.48 14.80 -5.88
N ALA A 393 1.35 14.92 -4.88
CA ALA A 393 2.55 15.76 -4.97
C ALA A 393 3.53 15.27 -6.04
N ASP A 394 3.77 13.96 -6.08
CA ASP A 394 4.67 13.33 -7.07
C ASP A 394 4.07 13.45 -8.50
N ILE A 395 2.74 13.36 -8.66
CA ILE A 395 2.02 13.64 -9.92
C ILE A 395 2.21 15.10 -10.36
N LEU A 396 2.10 16.06 -9.44
CA LEU A 396 2.30 17.48 -9.74
C LEU A 396 3.73 17.76 -10.19
N GLN A 397 4.71 17.17 -9.51
CA GLN A 397 6.12 17.30 -9.90
C GLN A 397 6.38 16.72 -11.31
N LEU A 398 5.77 15.58 -11.64
CA LEU A 398 5.86 15.00 -12.98
C LEU A 398 5.23 15.89 -14.06
N ASP A 399 4.08 16.51 -13.77
CA ASP A 399 3.38 17.41 -14.70
C ASP A 399 4.19 18.70 -14.93
N GLN A 400 4.78 19.27 -13.87
CA GLN A 400 5.68 20.40 -13.97
C GLN A 400 6.91 20.07 -14.83
N TYR A 401 7.52 18.90 -14.62
CA TYR A 401 8.63 18.43 -15.46
C TYR A 401 8.20 18.27 -16.93
N ALA A 402 7.00 17.71 -17.18
CA ALA A 402 6.47 17.54 -18.53
C ALA A 402 6.27 18.87 -19.26
N PHE A 403 5.85 19.91 -18.53
CA PHE A 403 5.66 21.27 -19.02
C PHE A 403 7.01 21.97 -19.28
N ASP A 404 7.94 21.94 -18.33
CA ASP A 404 9.24 22.62 -18.42
C ASP A 404 10.14 22.02 -19.51
N THR A 405 10.00 20.72 -19.77
CA THR A 405 10.74 20.03 -20.84
C THR A 405 10.03 20.03 -22.19
N ASP A 406 8.83 20.61 -22.30
CA ASP A 406 8.13 20.64 -23.58
C ASP A 406 8.82 21.62 -24.52
N GLN A 407 9.13 21.13 -25.72
CA GLN A 407 9.80 21.91 -26.75
C GLN A 407 9.05 21.76 -28.06
N ARG A 408 8.91 22.89 -28.78
CA ARG A 408 8.26 22.90 -30.07
C ARG A 408 9.12 22.15 -31.09
N LYS A 409 8.57 21.06 -31.62
CA LYS A 409 9.19 20.28 -32.70
C LYS A 409 8.84 20.89 -34.06
N LEU A 410 9.76 20.77 -35.02
CA LEU A 410 9.51 21.09 -36.43
C LEU A 410 8.53 20.07 -37.00
N ALA A 411 7.59 20.50 -37.85
CA ALA A 411 6.64 19.64 -38.53
C ALA A 411 7.03 19.56 -40.02
N ILE A 412 7.26 18.35 -40.52
CA ILE A 412 7.80 18.11 -41.87
C ILE A 412 6.96 17.02 -42.53
N THR A 413 6.72 17.18 -43.82
CA THR A 413 6.02 16.19 -44.65
C THR A 413 6.97 15.70 -45.74
N LYS A 414 7.12 14.38 -45.87
CA LYS A 414 7.87 13.74 -46.96
C LYS A 414 6.96 12.73 -47.66
N THR A 415 6.82 12.85 -48.98
CA THR A 415 6.10 11.89 -49.82
C THR A 415 7.09 11.01 -50.55
N ILE A 416 6.90 9.69 -50.45
CA ILE A 416 7.71 8.67 -51.10
C ILE A 416 6.83 7.99 -52.15
N SER A 417 7.25 8.06 -53.41
CA SER A 417 6.68 7.27 -54.50
C SER A 417 7.29 5.88 -54.48
N LEU A 418 6.47 4.85 -54.28
CA LEU A 418 6.95 3.47 -54.26
C LEU A 418 7.36 3.00 -55.65
N ALA A 419 6.69 3.46 -56.71
CA ALA A 419 7.07 3.13 -58.09
C ALA A 419 8.44 3.71 -58.49
N GLN A 420 8.77 4.93 -58.03
CA GLN A 420 10.06 5.56 -58.34
C GLN A 420 11.19 5.07 -57.43
N THR A 421 10.91 4.85 -56.14
CA THR A 421 11.95 4.52 -55.16
C THR A 421 12.30 3.02 -55.17
N TYR A 422 11.31 2.17 -55.39
CA TYR A 422 11.45 0.70 -55.34
C TYR A 422 10.78 0.05 -56.56
N PRO A 423 11.26 0.32 -57.79
CA PRO A 423 10.57 -0.09 -59.01
C PRO A 423 10.40 -1.61 -59.16
N ALA A 424 11.43 -2.39 -58.81
CA ALA A 424 11.38 -3.85 -58.93
C ALA A 424 10.37 -4.49 -57.95
N ASP A 425 10.31 -4.00 -56.71
CA ASP A 425 9.39 -4.49 -55.69
C ASP A 425 7.96 -3.98 -55.93
N PHE A 426 7.81 -2.77 -56.46
CA PHE A 426 6.53 -2.23 -56.90
C PHE A 426 5.94 -3.06 -58.05
N TYR A 427 6.78 -3.51 -58.99
CA TYR A 427 6.33 -4.41 -60.05
C TYR A 427 5.80 -5.73 -59.49
N ARG A 428 6.53 -6.35 -58.56
CA ARG A 428 6.09 -7.57 -57.85
C ARG A 428 4.79 -7.36 -57.08
N MET A 429 4.57 -6.17 -56.53
CA MET A 429 3.32 -5.80 -55.88
C MET A 429 2.14 -5.78 -56.85
N ARG A 430 2.33 -5.31 -58.09
CA ARG A 430 1.28 -5.37 -59.13
C ARG A 430 0.90 -6.81 -59.48
N GLU A 431 1.82 -7.76 -59.41
CA GLU A 431 1.55 -9.18 -59.66
C GLU A 431 0.94 -9.91 -58.45
N THR A 432 1.52 -9.72 -57.27
CA THR A 432 1.20 -10.51 -56.06
C THR A 432 0.22 -9.81 -55.13
N GLY A 433 0.12 -8.49 -55.21
CA GLY A 433 -0.61 -7.65 -54.27
C GLY A 433 0.13 -7.37 -52.96
N ILE A 434 1.42 -7.70 -52.82
CA ILE A 434 2.17 -7.49 -51.57
C ILE A 434 3.52 -6.83 -51.88
N MET A 435 3.90 -5.86 -51.07
CA MET A 435 5.19 -5.16 -51.13
C MET A 435 5.76 -4.98 -49.74
N VAL A 436 7.04 -5.29 -49.56
CA VAL A 436 7.80 -4.93 -48.36
C VAL A 436 8.81 -3.88 -48.77
N PHE A 437 8.88 -2.78 -48.02
CA PHE A 437 9.86 -1.72 -48.25
C PHE A 437 10.41 -1.20 -46.92
N SER A 438 11.57 -0.57 -46.96
CA SER A 438 12.19 0.04 -45.78
C SER A 438 12.34 1.54 -45.99
N THR A 439 12.45 2.29 -44.90
CA THR A 439 12.57 3.75 -44.93
C THR A 439 13.86 4.15 -44.23
N PRO A 440 15.04 3.91 -44.84
CA PRO A 440 16.31 4.08 -44.13
C PRO A 440 16.52 5.53 -43.68
N MET A 441 17.21 5.70 -42.56
CA MET A 441 17.47 7.02 -41.98
C MET A 441 18.17 7.99 -42.96
N SER A 442 19.06 7.46 -43.80
CA SER A 442 19.79 8.22 -44.84
C SER A 442 18.87 8.97 -45.80
N MET A 443 17.67 8.43 -46.08
CA MET A 443 16.68 9.07 -46.94
C MET A 443 16.18 10.39 -46.35
N PHE A 444 16.09 10.50 -45.03
CA PHE A 444 15.65 11.71 -44.33
C PHE A 444 16.82 12.64 -44.02
N ASP A 445 18.01 12.10 -43.77
CA ASP A 445 19.25 12.87 -43.62
C ASP A 445 19.62 13.64 -44.88
N HIS A 446 19.31 13.07 -46.05
CA HIS A 446 19.54 13.74 -47.32
C HIS A 446 18.66 15.00 -47.50
N ASP A 447 17.44 15.02 -46.96
CA ASP A 447 16.58 16.21 -47.03
C ASP A 447 17.07 17.27 -46.04
N PHE A 448 17.35 16.85 -44.80
CA PHE A 448 17.69 17.74 -43.70
C PHE A 448 18.70 17.10 -42.73
N PRO A 449 20.01 17.36 -42.89
CA PRO A 449 21.05 16.69 -42.11
C PRO A 449 21.06 17.08 -40.62
N GLY A 450 20.55 18.25 -40.25
CA GLY A 450 20.50 18.71 -38.85
C GLY A 450 19.33 18.17 -38.01
N HIS A 451 18.40 17.45 -38.64
CA HIS A 451 17.20 16.97 -37.96
C HIS A 451 17.45 15.67 -37.20
N TYR A 452 17.28 15.70 -35.88
CA TYR A 452 17.31 14.52 -35.02
C TYR A 452 15.94 14.34 -34.34
N LEU A 453 15.77 13.23 -33.62
CA LEU A 453 14.52 12.82 -32.97
C LEU A 453 13.33 12.84 -33.95
N ARG A 454 13.53 12.24 -35.14
CA ARG A 454 12.50 12.16 -36.18
C ARG A 454 11.46 11.11 -35.80
N LEU A 455 10.30 11.56 -35.35
CA LEU A 455 9.17 10.73 -34.95
C LEU A 455 7.98 10.98 -35.85
N ILE A 456 7.39 9.90 -36.35
CA ILE A 456 6.18 9.92 -37.18
C ILE A 456 5.04 10.52 -36.38
N ARG A 457 4.27 11.42 -37.01
CA ARG A 457 3.01 11.96 -36.51
C ARG A 457 1.81 11.34 -37.18
N ARG A 458 1.90 11.15 -38.50
CA ARG A 458 0.83 10.56 -39.31
C ARG A 458 1.43 9.95 -40.57
N VAL A 459 0.85 8.85 -41.02
CA VAL A 459 1.13 8.26 -42.33
C VAL A 459 -0.13 8.31 -43.17
N ARG A 460 -0.02 8.80 -44.40
CA ARG A 460 -1.11 8.84 -45.38
C ARG A 460 -0.70 8.09 -46.63
N VAL A 461 -1.59 7.29 -47.18
CA VAL A 461 -1.35 6.53 -48.41
C VAL A 461 -2.31 7.00 -49.49
N SER A 462 -1.78 7.31 -50.66
CA SER A 462 -2.55 7.61 -51.86
C SER A 462 -2.18 6.63 -52.97
N VAL A 463 -3.13 5.80 -53.38
CA VAL A 463 -3.02 4.88 -54.50
C VAL A 463 -3.52 5.59 -55.76
N ILE A 464 -2.61 5.82 -56.71
CA ILE A 464 -2.91 6.41 -58.02
C ILE A 464 -3.33 5.28 -58.94
N ALA A 465 -4.63 5.13 -59.14
CA ALA A 465 -5.22 4.15 -60.04
C ALA A 465 -6.59 4.65 -60.53
N LEU A 466 -7.10 4.05 -61.61
CA LEU A 466 -8.49 4.24 -62.03
C LEU A 466 -9.41 3.43 -61.12
N VAL A 467 -9.91 4.07 -60.06
CA VAL A 467 -10.75 3.45 -59.03
C VAL A 467 -12.20 3.92 -59.20
N PRO A 468 -13.20 3.02 -59.28
CA PRO A 468 -14.60 3.40 -59.26
C PRO A 468 -14.96 4.11 -57.94
N PRO A 469 -15.65 5.27 -57.97
CA PRO A 469 -15.96 6.03 -56.75
C PRO A 469 -16.77 5.28 -55.69
N THR A 470 -17.54 4.26 -56.09
CA THR A 470 -18.43 3.50 -55.19
C THR A 470 -17.75 2.34 -54.46
N GLU A 471 -16.61 1.85 -54.96
CA GLU A 471 -15.97 0.63 -54.43
C GLU A 471 -14.76 0.92 -53.56
N GLY A 472 -14.05 2.02 -53.85
CA GLY A 472 -12.80 2.38 -53.18
C GLY A 472 -11.69 1.36 -53.40
N ILE A 473 -10.77 1.27 -52.43
CA ILE A 473 -9.69 0.27 -52.42
C ILE A 473 -9.78 -0.60 -51.18
N ARG A 474 -9.20 -1.80 -51.21
CA ARG A 474 -9.01 -2.69 -50.05
C ARG A 474 -7.53 -2.97 -49.91
N ALA A 475 -6.83 -2.08 -49.21
CA ALA A 475 -5.41 -2.24 -48.95
C ALA A 475 -5.12 -2.14 -47.45
N THR A 476 -3.98 -2.69 -47.03
CA THR A 476 -3.46 -2.50 -45.69
C THR A 476 -2.01 -2.02 -45.75
N LEU A 477 -1.63 -1.18 -44.80
CA LEU A 477 -0.24 -0.81 -44.56
C LEU A 477 0.11 -1.25 -43.15
N ALA A 478 1.17 -2.03 -43.00
CA ALA A 478 1.66 -2.54 -41.73
C ALA A 478 3.09 -2.08 -41.46
N ASN A 479 3.43 -1.93 -40.18
CA ASN A 479 4.79 -1.74 -39.72
C ASN A 479 5.16 -2.89 -38.78
N THR A 480 6.37 -3.42 -38.94
CA THR A 480 6.91 -4.53 -38.11
C THR A 480 7.04 -4.19 -36.62
N GLY A 481 6.91 -2.92 -36.22
CA GLY A 481 6.92 -2.48 -34.82
C GLY A 481 8.32 -2.12 -34.29
N ILE A 482 9.38 -2.39 -35.07
CA ILE A 482 10.74 -1.97 -34.76
C ILE A 482 11.06 -0.75 -35.63
N SER A 483 11.35 0.36 -34.97
CA SER A 483 11.78 1.59 -35.64
C SER A 483 13.00 2.18 -34.95
N ARG A 484 13.70 3.09 -35.62
CA ARG A 484 14.89 3.76 -35.09
C ARG A 484 14.77 5.27 -35.21
N ALA A 485 15.29 5.96 -34.20
CA ALA A 485 15.43 7.42 -34.22
C ALA A 485 16.74 7.79 -33.52
N VAL A 486 17.33 8.93 -33.91
CA VAL A 486 18.50 9.47 -33.22
C VAL A 486 18.05 10.38 -32.08
N ILE A 487 18.47 10.05 -30.86
CA ILE A 487 18.22 10.84 -29.64
C ILE A 487 19.40 11.80 -29.44
N GLY A 488 19.14 12.98 -28.87
CA GLY A 488 20.14 14.03 -28.56
C GLY A 488 19.54 15.05 -27.57
N PRO A 489 20.17 16.22 -27.32
CA PRO A 489 21.36 16.78 -27.99
C PRO A 489 22.70 16.49 -27.29
N GLU A 490 22.73 15.95 -26.07
CA GLU A 490 23.98 15.71 -25.33
C GLU A 490 24.86 14.67 -26.02
N VAL A 491 24.26 13.56 -26.44
CA VAL A 491 24.92 12.49 -27.19
C VAL A 491 23.98 12.04 -28.31
N PHE A 492 24.42 12.21 -29.56
CA PHE A 492 23.68 11.72 -30.72
C PHE A 492 23.87 10.22 -30.87
N GLN A 493 22.83 9.45 -30.57
CA GLN A 493 22.86 8.00 -30.69
C GLN A 493 21.57 7.46 -31.30
N THR A 494 21.72 6.44 -32.15
CA THR A 494 20.58 5.73 -32.73
C THR A 494 20.00 4.79 -31.68
N THR A 495 18.74 5.02 -31.32
CA THR A 495 18.00 4.19 -30.37
C THR A 495 16.86 3.47 -31.09
N VAL A 496 16.66 2.21 -30.70
CA VAL A 496 15.58 1.37 -31.22
C VAL A 496 14.31 1.65 -30.41
N ILE A 497 13.29 2.15 -31.09
CA ILE A 497 11.94 2.33 -30.55
C ILE A 497 11.15 1.06 -30.86
N ARG A 498 10.71 0.37 -29.81
CA ARG A 498 9.95 -0.87 -29.91
C ARG A 498 8.48 -0.59 -29.64
N ARG A 499 7.63 -0.98 -30.57
CA ARG A 499 6.18 -0.95 -30.45
C ARG A 499 5.59 -2.29 -30.88
N PRO A 500 4.36 -2.61 -30.43
CA PRO A 500 3.59 -3.67 -31.06
C PRO A 500 3.48 -3.42 -32.57
N PRO A 501 3.50 -4.46 -33.42
CA PRO A 501 3.21 -4.31 -34.84
C PRO A 501 1.83 -3.68 -35.03
N GLU A 502 1.77 -2.63 -35.85
CA GLU A 502 0.55 -1.89 -36.13
C GLU A 502 0.18 -2.06 -37.61
N THR A 503 -1.11 -2.03 -37.91
CA THR A 503 -1.63 -2.16 -39.28
C THR A 503 -2.83 -1.25 -39.44
N ILE A 504 -2.86 -0.50 -40.54
CA ILE A 504 -4.01 0.30 -40.95
C ILE A 504 -4.71 -0.32 -42.15
N ALA A 505 -6.03 -0.15 -42.21
CA ALA A 505 -6.82 -0.48 -43.39
C ALA A 505 -7.10 0.78 -44.20
N LEU A 506 -6.97 0.67 -45.52
CA LEU A 506 -7.17 1.73 -46.48
C LEU A 506 -8.41 1.38 -47.31
N SER A 507 -9.45 2.22 -47.17
CA SER A 507 -10.71 2.13 -47.91
C SER A 507 -10.83 3.17 -49.03
N VAL A 508 -10.17 4.31 -48.86
CA VAL A 508 -10.16 5.42 -49.81
C VAL A 508 -8.86 5.42 -50.64
N PRO A 509 -8.93 5.74 -51.94
CA PRO A 509 -7.75 5.72 -52.81
C PRO A 509 -6.80 6.87 -52.54
N ILE A 510 -7.27 8.01 -52.01
CA ILE A 510 -6.45 9.22 -51.84
C ILE A 510 -6.41 9.58 -50.36
N GLY A 511 -5.22 9.80 -49.82
CA GLY A 511 -5.01 10.37 -48.49
C GLY A 511 -5.41 9.48 -47.32
N GLY A 512 -5.59 8.18 -47.53
CA GLY A 512 -6.04 7.26 -46.48
C GLY A 512 -5.02 7.14 -45.34
N SER A 513 -5.46 7.41 -44.11
CA SER A 513 -4.65 7.30 -42.89
C SER A 513 -5.04 6.13 -41.99
N GLY A 514 -6.12 5.41 -42.31
CA GLY A 514 -6.67 4.33 -41.48
C GLY A 514 -7.60 4.78 -40.35
N VAL A 515 -7.77 6.09 -40.18
CA VAL A 515 -8.75 6.71 -39.27
C VAL A 515 -9.72 7.55 -40.10
N PHE A 516 -10.96 7.70 -39.62
CA PHE A 516 -11.94 8.56 -40.29
C PHE A 516 -11.56 10.04 -40.07
N GLU A 517 -11.66 10.89 -41.10
CA GLU A 517 -11.24 12.31 -41.03
C GLU A 517 -11.96 13.13 -39.94
N SER A 518 -13.16 12.71 -39.53
CA SER A 518 -13.94 13.36 -38.46
C SER A 518 -13.69 12.76 -37.06
N ASP A 519 -12.84 11.74 -36.94
CA ASP A 519 -12.55 10.99 -35.71
C ASP A 519 -11.11 11.21 -35.26
N ASP A 520 -10.63 12.46 -35.29
CA ASP A 520 -9.39 12.86 -34.61
C ASP A 520 -9.62 12.73 -33.10
N GLN A 521 -9.56 11.50 -32.60
CA GLN A 521 -9.57 11.19 -31.17
C GLN A 521 -8.27 11.68 -30.57
N ALA A 522 -8.23 12.97 -30.24
CA ALA A 522 -7.04 13.67 -29.74
C ALA A 522 -6.41 12.97 -28.52
N GLU A 523 -7.19 12.17 -27.80
CA GLU A 523 -6.78 11.40 -26.63
C GLU A 523 -5.85 10.22 -26.95
N MET A 524 -6.01 9.60 -28.11
CA MET A 524 -5.21 8.45 -28.54
C MET A 524 -4.14 8.83 -29.56
N TYR A 525 -3.12 7.99 -29.65
CA TYR A 525 -2.11 8.06 -30.70
C TYR A 525 -2.73 7.66 -32.03
N LEU A 526 -2.39 8.41 -33.07
CA LEU A 526 -2.66 7.97 -34.42
C LEU A 526 -1.85 6.70 -34.73
N PRO A 527 -2.31 5.86 -35.66
CA PRO A 527 -1.52 4.72 -36.11
C PRO A 527 -0.10 5.15 -36.52
N PHE A 528 0.91 4.40 -36.05
CA PHE A 528 2.33 4.66 -36.23
C PHE A 528 2.89 5.93 -35.56
N GLU A 529 2.09 6.73 -34.86
CA GLU A 529 2.54 7.98 -34.23
C GLU A 529 3.51 7.74 -33.07
N GLY A 530 4.68 8.36 -33.10
CA GLY A 530 5.74 8.15 -32.12
C GLY A 530 6.71 7.02 -32.48
N GLY A 531 6.48 6.32 -33.61
CA GLY A 531 7.51 5.48 -34.23
C GLY A 531 8.62 6.34 -34.85
N GLY A 532 9.84 5.79 -34.89
CA GLY A 532 10.92 6.39 -35.66
C GLY A 532 10.66 6.33 -37.16
N VAL A 533 11.22 7.28 -37.92
CA VAL A 533 11.09 7.30 -39.38
C VAL A 533 11.85 6.15 -40.05
N ASP A 534 12.87 5.60 -39.39
CA ASP A 534 13.61 4.42 -39.88
C ASP A 534 12.89 3.14 -39.46
N GLY A 535 12.24 2.48 -40.42
CA GLY A 535 11.50 1.25 -40.18
C GLY A 535 11.19 0.45 -41.45
N THR A 536 10.67 -0.76 -41.23
CA THR A 536 10.22 -1.68 -42.28
C THR A 536 8.71 -1.72 -42.36
N TRP A 537 8.20 -1.55 -43.57
CA TRP A 537 6.80 -1.41 -43.91
C TRP A 537 6.36 -2.52 -44.86
N GLU A 538 5.09 -2.88 -44.77
CA GLU A 538 4.46 -3.84 -45.66
C GLU A 538 3.14 -3.27 -46.18
N PHE A 539 3.03 -3.11 -47.50
CA PHE A 539 1.81 -2.70 -48.17
C PHE A 539 1.16 -3.93 -48.82
N ARG A 540 -0.11 -4.19 -48.51
CA ARG A 540 -0.88 -5.30 -49.09
C ARG A 540 -2.13 -4.77 -49.79
N MET A 541 -2.27 -5.06 -51.07
CA MET A 541 -3.50 -4.89 -51.86
C MET A 541 -3.81 -6.22 -52.54
N LEU A 542 -4.46 -7.11 -51.78
CA LEU A 542 -4.72 -8.48 -52.25
C LEU A 542 -5.68 -8.48 -53.44
N LYS A 543 -5.31 -9.20 -54.51
CA LYS A 543 -6.13 -9.39 -55.72
C LYS A 543 -7.53 -9.93 -55.41
N ALA A 544 -7.64 -10.93 -54.54
CA ALA A 544 -8.92 -11.54 -54.19
C ALA A 544 -9.88 -10.60 -53.42
N ALA A 545 -9.34 -9.58 -52.76
CA ALA A 545 -10.13 -8.63 -51.97
C ALA A 545 -10.54 -7.38 -52.76
N ASN A 546 -9.88 -7.11 -53.89
CA ASN A 546 -10.13 -5.95 -54.74
C ASN A 546 -10.81 -6.38 -56.04
N ARG A 547 -11.81 -5.62 -56.47
CA ARG A 547 -12.40 -5.77 -57.81
C ARG A 547 -11.55 -5.12 -58.91
N ILE A 548 -10.57 -4.32 -58.49
CA ILE A 548 -9.58 -3.69 -59.34
C ILE A 548 -8.34 -4.56 -59.32
N ASP A 549 -7.83 -4.88 -60.50
CA ASP A 549 -6.54 -5.53 -60.63
C ASP A 549 -5.42 -4.57 -60.17
N PRO A 550 -4.57 -4.95 -59.19
CA PRO A 550 -3.40 -4.17 -58.78
C PRO A 550 -2.50 -3.78 -59.96
N LYS A 551 -2.56 -4.49 -61.09
CA LYS A 551 -1.88 -4.08 -62.33
C LYS A 551 -2.30 -2.71 -62.85
N VAL A 552 -3.51 -2.23 -62.59
CA VAL A 552 -3.97 -0.90 -63.04
C VAL A 552 -3.38 0.23 -62.18
N VAL A 553 -2.78 -0.11 -61.02
CA VAL A 553 -2.14 0.87 -60.15
C VAL A 553 -0.89 1.44 -60.83
N SER A 554 -0.89 2.77 -61.00
CA SER A 554 0.21 3.51 -61.60
C SER A 554 1.31 3.81 -60.57
N ASP A 555 0.91 4.24 -59.36
CA ASP A 555 1.84 4.51 -58.26
C ASP A 555 1.13 4.42 -56.91
N VAL A 556 1.91 4.21 -55.85
CA VAL A 556 1.47 4.31 -54.46
C VAL A 556 2.35 5.33 -53.77
N LEU A 557 1.75 6.45 -53.36
CA LEU A 557 2.40 7.52 -52.64
C LEU A 557 2.20 7.32 -51.14
N VAL A 558 3.29 7.16 -50.40
CA VAL A 558 3.27 7.11 -48.94
C VAL A 558 3.80 8.43 -48.41
N THR A 559 2.93 9.19 -47.74
CA THR A 559 3.24 10.49 -47.17
C THR A 559 3.42 10.37 -45.67
N TYR A 560 4.63 10.66 -45.20
CA TYR A 560 5.01 10.68 -43.80
C TYR A 560 4.98 12.13 -43.30
N ASP A 561 4.03 12.43 -42.42
CA ASP A 561 4.08 13.64 -41.60
C ASP A 561 4.86 13.26 -40.33
N TYR A 562 6.01 13.88 -40.10
CA TYR A 562 6.87 13.60 -38.95
C TYR A 562 7.32 14.89 -38.26
N SER A 563 7.77 14.73 -37.03
CA SER A 563 8.30 15.81 -36.21
C SER A 563 9.77 15.60 -35.89
N ALA A 564 10.54 16.68 -35.82
CA ALA A 564 11.98 16.63 -35.56
C ALA A 564 12.46 17.82 -34.71
N LEU A 565 13.62 17.66 -34.08
CA LEU A 565 14.41 18.75 -33.50
C LEU A 565 15.60 19.06 -34.41
N ASN A 566 16.12 20.28 -34.35
CA ASN A 566 17.26 20.71 -35.17
C ASN A 566 18.50 20.96 -34.31
N SER A 567 19.65 20.45 -34.75
CA SER A 567 20.95 20.73 -34.16
C SER A 567 21.99 20.97 -35.26
N PHE A 568 22.76 22.04 -35.10
CA PHE A 568 23.85 22.39 -36.01
C PHE A 568 25.01 21.37 -35.91
N ASP A 569 25.37 20.96 -34.70
CA ASP A 569 26.46 19.99 -34.48
C ASP A 569 26.12 18.64 -35.11
N TYR A 570 24.86 18.22 -34.99
CA TYR A 570 24.38 17.02 -35.65
C TYR A 570 24.47 17.14 -37.16
N ALA A 571 24.07 18.28 -37.73
CA ALA A 571 24.17 18.52 -39.18
C ALA A 571 25.59 18.35 -39.70
N GLN A 572 26.59 18.89 -39.00
CA GLN A 572 28.00 18.74 -39.38
C GLN A 572 28.48 17.28 -39.32
N SER A 573 28.07 16.55 -38.27
CA SER A 573 28.41 15.13 -38.12
C SER A 573 27.84 14.29 -39.27
N VAL A 574 26.55 14.51 -39.60
CA VAL A 574 25.87 13.82 -40.69
C VAL A 574 26.52 14.15 -42.03
N ILE A 575 26.82 15.43 -42.30
CA ILE A 575 27.47 15.85 -43.57
C ILE A 575 28.87 15.24 -43.72
N ARG A 576 29.65 15.14 -42.64
CA ARG A 576 30.97 14.50 -42.66
C ARG A 576 30.88 13.02 -42.96
N ASP A 577 29.89 12.34 -42.35
CA ASP A 577 29.73 10.89 -42.46
C ASP A 577 28.93 10.51 -43.73
N PHE A 578 28.26 11.47 -44.37
CA PHE A 578 27.51 11.27 -45.62
C PHE A 578 28.47 10.92 -46.76
N LYS A 579 28.24 9.78 -47.39
CA LYS A 579 28.95 9.45 -48.63
C LYS A 579 28.42 10.38 -49.73
N PRO A 580 29.29 11.01 -50.53
CA PRO A 580 28.86 11.87 -51.65
C PRO A 580 28.26 11.06 -52.82
N THR A 581 28.06 9.75 -52.65
CA THR A 581 27.52 8.85 -53.66
C THR A 581 26.12 8.41 -53.23
N VAL A 582 25.14 8.65 -54.10
CA VAL A 582 23.76 8.17 -53.96
C VAL A 582 23.56 7.01 -54.92
N GLU A 583 22.94 5.95 -54.44
CA GLU A 583 22.51 4.82 -55.24
C GLU A 583 20.98 4.87 -55.36
N ALA A 584 20.49 4.77 -56.60
CA ALA A 584 19.07 4.81 -56.90
C ALA A 584 18.78 3.94 -58.12
N GLU A 585 17.52 3.57 -58.29
CA GLU A 585 17.03 2.86 -59.46
C GLU A 585 16.13 3.77 -60.30
N ARG A 586 16.17 3.60 -61.61
CA ARG A 586 15.22 4.22 -62.53
C ARG A 586 14.65 3.18 -63.46
N ALA A 587 13.33 3.07 -63.48
CA ALA A 587 12.60 2.21 -64.38
C ALA A 587 12.11 2.98 -65.61
N PHE A 588 12.13 2.29 -66.75
CA PHE A 588 11.63 2.76 -68.03
C PHE A 588 10.65 1.71 -68.55
N SER A 589 9.38 2.10 -68.75
CA SER A 589 8.33 1.26 -69.29
C SER A 589 8.37 1.31 -70.81
N LEU A 590 8.55 0.16 -71.47
CA LEU A 590 8.52 0.15 -72.93
C LEU A 590 7.13 0.51 -73.48
N ARG A 591 6.06 0.07 -72.82
CA ARG A 591 4.69 0.43 -73.23
C ARG A 591 4.42 1.94 -73.12
N ASN A 592 4.81 2.56 -72.00
CA ASN A 592 4.42 3.94 -71.70
C ASN A 592 5.46 4.99 -72.14
N ASP A 593 6.75 4.73 -71.92
CA ASP A 593 7.81 5.69 -72.22
C ASP A 593 8.32 5.57 -73.67
N PHE A 594 8.20 4.38 -74.29
CA PHE A 594 8.68 4.10 -75.64
C PHE A 594 7.60 3.42 -76.53
N PRO A 595 6.45 4.06 -76.76
CA PRO A 595 5.30 3.46 -77.44
C PRO A 595 5.61 2.99 -78.87
N ASP A 596 6.52 3.66 -79.59
CA ASP A 596 6.93 3.26 -80.94
C ASP A 596 7.71 1.93 -80.92
N ALA A 597 8.62 1.77 -79.95
CA ALA A 597 9.35 0.52 -79.78
C ALA A 597 8.41 -0.63 -79.35
N TRP A 598 7.42 -0.32 -78.52
CA TRP A 598 6.38 -1.27 -78.13
C TRP A 598 5.49 -1.69 -79.32
N TYR A 599 5.11 -0.75 -80.18
CA TYR A 599 4.34 -1.00 -81.40
C TYR A 599 5.14 -1.89 -82.37
N ASN A 600 6.42 -1.59 -82.56
CA ASN A 600 7.34 -2.36 -83.41
C ASN A 600 7.50 -3.81 -82.93
N LEU A 601 7.49 -4.05 -81.61
CA LEU A 601 7.49 -5.40 -81.06
C LEU A 601 6.21 -6.19 -81.41
N HIS A 602 5.04 -5.56 -81.36
CA HIS A 602 3.77 -6.21 -81.67
C HIS A 602 3.60 -6.48 -83.17
N ASN A 603 4.21 -5.63 -84.00
CA ASN A 603 4.10 -5.67 -85.46
C ASN A 603 5.44 -6.02 -86.11
N ALA A 604 6.21 -6.92 -85.49
CA ALA A 604 7.56 -7.28 -85.96
C ALA A 604 7.60 -7.82 -87.40
N GLU A 605 6.47 -8.30 -87.94
CA GLU A 605 6.34 -8.74 -89.33
C GLU A 605 6.44 -7.60 -90.36
N LEU A 606 6.07 -6.37 -89.96
CA LEU A 606 6.13 -5.17 -90.80
C LEU A 606 7.55 -4.61 -90.92
N LEU A 607 8.49 -5.12 -90.13
CA LEU A 607 9.89 -4.71 -90.11
C LEU A 607 10.75 -5.66 -90.95
N ASP A 608 11.87 -5.13 -91.44
CA ASP A 608 12.92 -5.90 -92.11
C ASP A 608 13.46 -6.99 -91.19
N GLU A 609 13.85 -8.14 -91.75
CA GLU A 609 14.31 -9.31 -91.00
C GLU A 609 15.46 -8.97 -90.00
N ALA A 610 16.28 -7.97 -90.34
CA ALA A 610 17.35 -7.47 -89.50
C ALA A 610 16.85 -6.76 -88.23
N GLU A 611 15.68 -6.13 -88.24
CA GLU A 611 15.17 -5.25 -87.18
C GLU A 611 14.06 -5.89 -86.32
N ARG A 612 13.50 -7.02 -86.77
CA ARG A 612 12.44 -7.74 -86.04
C ARG A 612 12.85 -8.08 -84.60
N MET A 613 11.96 -7.88 -83.63
CA MET A 613 12.21 -8.22 -82.22
C MET A 613 13.47 -7.57 -81.61
N ILE A 614 13.89 -6.41 -82.12
CA ILE A 614 14.95 -5.58 -81.56
C ILE A 614 14.32 -4.27 -81.07
N VAL A 615 14.64 -3.89 -79.83
CA VAL A 615 14.17 -2.65 -79.22
C VAL A 615 15.34 -1.71 -79.00
N GLN A 616 15.22 -0.48 -79.48
CA GLN A 616 16.20 0.57 -79.23
C GLN A 616 15.61 1.63 -78.29
N ILE A 617 16.28 1.85 -77.17
CA ILE A 617 15.92 2.83 -76.14
C ILE A 617 17.00 3.88 -76.11
N LYS A 618 16.66 5.13 -76.40
CA LYS A 618 17.61 6.25 -76.32
C LYS A 618 17.48 6.90 -74.95
N LEU A 619 18.54 6.80 -74.15
CA LEU A 619 18.61 7.43 -72.83
C LEU A 619 19.55 8.64 -72.86
N ALA A 620 19.02 9.80 -72.48
CA ALA A 620 19.74 11.06 -72.38
C ALA A 620 20.00 11.43 -70.92
N ARG A 621 20.86 12.44 -70.72
CA ARG A 621 21.16 12.96 -69.37
C ARG A 621 19.93 13.55 -68.66
N THR A 622 18.97 14.09 -69.42
CA THR A 622 17.71 14.63 -68.91
C THR A 622 16.81 13.56 -68.31
N ASP A 623 17.03 12.30 -68.66
CA ASP A 623 16.32 11.15 -68.10
C ASP A 623 16.92 10.72 -66.75
N PHE A 624 17.69 11.58 -66.09
CA PHE A 624 18.21 11.36 -64.74
C PHE A 624 18.16 12.68 -63.97
N PRO A 625 18.17 12.66 -62.63
CA PRO A 625 18.10 13.88 -61.83
C PRO A 625 19.20 14.89 -62.22
N SER A 626 18.81 16.14 -62.46
CA SER A 626 19.70 17.18 -63.01
C SER A 626 20.91 17.48 -62.13
N ASN A 627 20.73 17.39 -60.81
CA ASN A 627 21.73 17.76 -59.81
C ASN A 627 22.78 16.67 -59.56
N PHE A 628 22.64 15.48 -60.15
CA PHE A 628 23.52 14.34 -59.87
C PHE A 628 24.68 14.28 -60.85
N GLU A 629 25.92 14.51 -60.41
CA GLU A 629 27.11 14.41 -61.25
C GLU A 629 27.60 12.96 -61.38
N ALA A 630 28.44 12.69 -62.38
CA ALA A 630 29.12 11.39 -62.56
C ALA A 630 28.21 10.15 -62.40
N ILE A 631 27.08 10.13 -63.12
CA ILE A 631 26.13 9.01 -63.09
C ILE A 631 26.78 7.79 -63.77
N THR A 632 26.83 6.68 -63.03
CA THR A 632 27.43 5.42 -63.46
C THR A 632 26.45 4.27 -63.20
N ILE A 633 26.43 3.29 -64.09
CA ILE A 633 25.59 2.10 -63.97
C ILE A 633 26.15 1.24 -62.83
N ARG A 634 25.26 0.74 -61.98
CA ARG A 634 25.53 -0.23 -60.90
C ARG A 634 24.84 -1.56 -61.12
N SER A 635 23.61 -1.52 -61.62
CA SER A 635 22.86 -2.70 -61.97
C SER A 635 22.00 -2.44 -63.20
N VAL A 636 21.71 -3.52 -63.92
CA VAL A 636 20.76 -3.50 -65.02
C VAL A 636 19.81 -4.67 -64.82
N ALA A 637 18.53 -4.38 -64.89
CA ALA A 637 17.47 -5.37 -64.82
C ALA A 637 16.44 -5.15 -65.93
N LEU A 638 15.86 -6.27 -66.37
CA LEU A 638 14.73 -6.30 -67.28
C LEU A 638 13.65 -7.12 -66.61
N HIS A 639 12.49 -6.50 -66.39
CA HIS A 639 11.31 -7.17 -65.89
C HIS A 639 10.28 -7.26 -67.01
N ILE A 640 9.81 -8.46 -67.27
CA ILE A 640 8.78 -8.73 -68.26
C ILE A 640 7.47 -8.87 -67.51
N ALA A 641 6.54 -7.97 -67.80
CA ALA A 641 5.26 -7.99 -67.18
C ALA A 641 4.32 -8.98 -67.86
N ARG A 642 3.82 -9.95 -67.10
CA ARG A 642 3.09 -11.10 -67.63
C ARG A 642 1.64 -11.09 -67.15
N ALA A 643 0.71 -11.47 -68.02
CA ALA A 643 -0.68 -11.75 -67.67
C ALA A 643 -0.77 -12.97 -66.74
N ASP A 644 -1.83 -13.05 -65.92
CA ASP A 644 -1.99 -14.05 -64.82
C ASP A 644 -2.01 -15.54 -65.25
N ARG A 645 -1.86 -15.84 -66.56
CA ARG A 645 -1.82 -17.20 -67.13
C ARG A 645 -0.55 -17.48 -67.95
N PHE A 646 0.40 -16.55 -67.98
CA PHE A 646 1.63 -16.66 -68.77
C PHE A 646 2.83 -16.79 -67.84
N GLU A 647 3.31 -18.02 -67.64
CA GLU A 647 4.46 -18.33 -66.78
C GLU A 647 5.74 -18.64 -67.58
N ASP A 648 5.67 -18.58 -68.91
CA ASP A 648 6.80 -18.89 -69.77
C ASP A 648 7.97 -17.92 -69.52
N GLU A 649 9.18 -18.49 -69.41
CA GLU A 649 10.42 -17.74 -69.28
C GLU A 649 11.00 -17.39 -70.64
N MET A 650 11.52 -16.18 -70.78
CA MET A 650 12.01 -15.60 -72.01
C MET A 650 13.52 -15.44 -72.01
N THR A 651 14.10 -15.54 -73.21
CA THR A 651 15.54 -15.35 -73.42
C THR A 651 15.78 -14.05 -74.17
N VAL A 652 16.56 -13.16 -73.56
CA VAL A 652 17.14 -11.99 -74.23
C VAL A 652 18.45 -12.45 -74.87
N LYS A 653 18.57 -12.34 -76.19
CA LYS A 653 19.74 -12.83 -76.94
C LYS A 653 20.99 -11.98 -76.69
N SER A 654 20.81 -10.67 -76.63
CA SER A 654 21.88 -9.73 -76.26
C SER A 654 21.29 -8.42 -75.76
N LEU A 655 21.99 -7.78 -74.84
CA LEU A 655 21.72 -6.42 -74.41
C LEU A 655 22.94 -5.57 -74.76
N ARG A 656 22.78 -4.50 -75.53
CA ARG A 656 23.90 -3.65 -75.94
C ARG A 656 23.69 -2.22 -75.50
N LEU A 657 24.79 -1.55 -75.17
CA LEU A 657 24.84 -0.11 -74.94
C LEU A 657 25.80 0.51 -75.95
N GLY A 658 25.29 1.37 -76.82
CA GLY A 658 26.08 2.22 -77.71
C GLY A 658 26.26 3.61 -77.10
N ASP A 659 27.50 4.02 -76.88
CA ASP A 659 27.84 5.38 -76.44
C ASP A 659 27.73 6.38 -77.60
N ALA A 660 27.56 7.67 -77.28
CA ALA A 660 27.47 8.76 -78.26
C ALA A 660 28.71 8.88 -79.17
N GLY A 661 29.85 8.31 -78.76
CA GLY A 661 31.10 8.23 -79.53
C GLY A 661 31.24 6.98 -80.43
N GLY A 662 30.22 6.13 -80.54
CA GLY A 662 30.21 4.96 -81.44
C GLY A 662 30.78 3.65 -80.87
N ALA A 663 31.30 3.65 -79.64
CA ALA A 663 31.71 2.43 -78.95
C ALA A 663 30.47 1.66 -78.46
N THR A 664 30.39 0.37 -78.81
CA THR A 664 29.29 -0.51 -78.37
C THR A 664 29.80 -1.58 -77.41
N VAL A 665 29.05 -1.82 -76.34
CA VAL A 665 29.35 -2.86 -75.36
C VAL A 665 28.18 -3.81 -75.31
N ALA A 666 28.46 -5.10 -75.44
CA ALA A 666 27.44 -6.14 -75.50
C ALA A 666 27.49 -7.03 -74.25
N GLY A 667 26.33 -7.19 -73.61
CA GLY A 667 26.01 -8.29 -72.72
C GLY A 667 25.52 -9.50 -73.52
N GLY A 668 25.84 -10.68 -73.00
CA GLY A 668 25.46 -11.96 -73.60
C GLY A 668 23.98 -12.32 -73.42
N ALA A 669 23.63 -13.53 -73.86
CA ALA A 669 22.26 -14.04 -73.72
C ALA A 669 21.91 -14.33 -72.26
N ALA A 670 20.72 -13.92 -71.82
CA ALA A 670 20.23 -14.11 -70.47
C ALA A 670 18.77 -14.55 -70.48
N ARG A 671 18.38 -15.42 -69.54
CA ARG A 671 17.02 -15.96 -69.43
C ARG A 671 16.34 -15.44 -68.16
N THR A 672 15.08 -15.06 -68.27
CA THR A 672 14.28 -14.63 -67.13
C THR A 672 14.09 -15.77 -66.12
N ILE A 673 14.00 -15.41 -64.85
CA ILE A 673 13.53 -16.27 -63.75
C ILE A 673 12.46 -15.45 -63.02
N ASP A 674 11.26 -15.98 -62.93
CA ASP A 674 10.06 -15.27 -62.50
C ASP A 674 9.87 -13.97 -63.28
N GLY A 675 10.05 -14.02 -64.61
CA GLY A 675 9.89 -12.88 -65.50
C GLY A 675 10.94 -11.77 -65.33
N THR A 676 12.01 -12.00 -64.55
CA THR A 676 13.05 -10.99 -64.27
C THR A 676 14.44 -11.47 -64.69
N ILE A 677 15.21 -10.61 -65.35
CA ILE A 677 16.67 -10.73 -65.48
C ILE A 677 17.28 -9.56 -64.72
N SER A 678 18.27 -9.81 -63.86
CA SER A 678 18.97 -8.74 -63.16
C SER A 678 20.44 -9.11 -62.97
N THR A 679 21.34 -8.14 -63.15
CA THR A 679 22.76 -8.30 -62.83
C THR A 679 23.04 -8.54 -61.35
N GLN A 680 22.06 -8.26 -60.48
CA GLN A 680 22.12 -8.57 -59.05
C GLN A 680 21.72 -10.02 -58.75
N ARG A 681 21.18 -10.74 -59.75
CA ARG A 681 20.83 -12.17 -59.67
C ARG A 681 21.76 -12.98 -60.57
N GLY A 682 21.89 -14.27 -60.26
CA GLY A 682 22.77 -15.17 -61.04
C GLY A 682 22.42 -15.24 -62.53
N ASN A 683 21.15 -15.04 -62.90
CA ASN A 683 20.68 -15.13 -64.28
C ASN A 683 21.02 -13.91 -65.17
N GLY A 684 21.44 -12.78 -64.59
CA GLY A 684 21.93 -11.61 -65.33
C GLY A 684 23.46 -11.49 -65.41
N SER A 685 24.21 -12.50 -64.99
CA SER A 685 25.69 -12.51 -65.05
C SER A 685 26.27 -12.13 -66.43
N PRO A 686 25.68 -12.53 -67.57
CA PRO A 686 26.14 -12.13 -68.91
C PRO A 686 26.08 -10.63 -69.19
N TRP A 687 25.39 -9.83 -68.37
CA TRP A 687 25.22 -8.38 -68.52
C TRP A 687 26.21 -7.58 -67.66
N LEU A 688 27.02 -8.22 -66.81
CA LEU A 688 28.05 -7.55 -66.00
C LEU A 688 29.03 -6.67 -66.81
N PRO A 689 29.41 -6.99 -68.07
CA PRO A 689 30.26 -6.10 -68.88
C PRO A 689 29.66 -4.71 -69.12
N LEU A 690 28.34 -4.56 -69.03
CA LEU A 690 27.63 -3.29 -69.24
C LEU A 690 27.82 -2.30 -68.08
N ILE A 691 27.99 -2.81 -66.85
CA ILE A 691 28.20 -2.03 -65.61
C ILE A 691 29.61 -1.40 -65.58
N GLY A 692 30.55 -1.96 -66.35
CA GLY A 692 31.95 -1.53 -66.35
C GLY A 692 32.72 -2.16 -65.19
N ALA A 693 32.88 -3.49 -65.23
CA ALA A 693 33.69 -4.22 -64.26
C ALA A 693 35.18 -4.12 -64.60
N GLY A 694 35.87 -3.18 -63.97
CA GLY A 694 37.33 -3.11 -63.88
C GLY A 694 37.71 -2.29 -62.65
N ALA A 695 38.42 -2.88 -61.69
CA ALA A 695 38.94 -2.15 -60.53
C ALA A 695 39.83 -0.99 -61.05
N GLY A 696 39.33 0.25 -60.91
CA GLY A 696 40.03 1.48 -61.32
C GLY A 696 39.39 2.27 -62.47
N SER A 697 38.43 1.72 -63.24
CA SER A 697 37.67 2.51 -64.20
C SER A 697 36.41 3.06 -63.54
N GLY A 698 36.28 4.39 -63.41
CA GLY A 698 35.01 5.02 -63.04
C GLY A 698 33.89 4.43 -63.90
N GLY A 699 32.81 3.94 -63.27
CA GLY A 699 31.79 3.13 -63.92
C GLY A 699 31.21 3.73 -65.20
N ARG A 700 30.54 2.90 -66.02
CA ARG A 700 30.03 3.36 -67.32
C ARG A 700 28.78 4.23 -67.15
N ALA A 701 28.67 5.31 -67.91
CA ALA A 701 27.47 6.15 -67.91
C ALA A 701 26.27 5.42 -68.59
N PRO A 702 25.03 5.62 -68.12
CA PRO A 702 23.84 4.99 -68.70
C PRO A 702 23.33 5.66 -69.99
N PHE A 703 23.99 6.74 -70.45
CA PHE A 703 23.54 7.53 -71.60
C PHE A 703 23.95 6.85 -72.91
N GLY A 704 23.06 6.89 -73.90
CA GLY A 704 23.31 6.27 -75.20
C GLY A 704 22.09 5.52 -75.73
N VAL A 705 22.32 4.70 -76.75
CA VAL A 705 21.29 3.84 -77.33
C VAL A 705 21.45 2.44 -76.74
N TRP A 706 20.44 2.01 -76.00
CA TRP A 706 20.33 0.65 -75.50
C TRP A 706 19.58 -0.21 -76.51
N GLU A 707 20.21 -1.30 -76.96
CA GLU A 707 19.59 -2.27 -77.85
C GLU A 707 19.28 -3.55 -77.09
N ILE A 708 18.00 -3.87 -76.96
CA ILE A 708 17.51 -5.12 -76.38
C ILE A 708 17.12 -6.05 -77.53
N ASN A 709 17.89 -7.12 -77.71
CA ASN A 709 17.63 -8.10 -78.75
C ASN A 709 16.84 -9.28 -78.18
N LEU A 710 15.56 -9.35 -78.54
CA LEU A 710 14.64 -10.40 -78.10
C LEU A 710 14.49 -11.52 -79.15
N LYS A 711 15.30 -11.53 -80.22
CA LYS A 711 15.29 -12.61 -81.22
C LYS A 711 15.71 -13.91 -80.56
N ASN A 712 14.81 -14.87 -80.46
CA ASN A 712 15.13 -16.16 -79.89
C ASN A 712 15.78 -17.09 -80.94
N ALA A 713 16.82 -17.83 -80.55
CA ALA A 713 17.46 -18.82 -81.42
C ALA A 713 16.64 -20.12 -81.50
N ASN A 714 15.82 -20.38 -80.48
CA ASN A 714 14.88 -21.49 -80.45
C ASN A 714 13.54 -21.08 -81.07
N ALA A 715 13.11 -21.79 -82.11
CA ALA A 715 11.85 -21.51 -82.81
C ALA A 715 10.63 -21.60 -81.89
N ALA A 716 10.63 -22.50 -80.90
CA ALA A 716 9.53 -22.64 -79.94
C ALA A 716 9.42 -21.42 -79.01
N ASP A 717 10.55 -20.91 -78.51
CA ASP A 717 10.54 -19.76 -77.60
C ASP A 717 10.35 -18.43 -78.35
N ALA A 718 10.74 -18.37 -79.63
CA ALA A 718 10.42 -17.25 -80.53
C ALA A 718 8.91 -17.14 -80.78
N LEU A 719 8.25 -18.29 -81.00
CA LEU A 719 6.81 -18.37 -81.17
C LEU A 719 6.07 -17.93 -79.89
N LYS A 720 6.50 -18.43 -78.72
CA LYS A 720 5.93 -18.05 -77.42
C LYS A 720 6.00 -16.56 -77.14
N LEU A 721 7.12 -15.91 -77.48
CA LEU A 721 7.27 -14.46 -77.33
C LEU A 721 6.34 -13.70 -78.29
N ALA A 722 6.34 -14.07 -79.56
CA ALA A 722 5.49 -13.43 -80.57
C ALA A 722 4.00 -13.59 -80.26
N ASP A 723 3.58 -14.80 -79.87
CA ASP A 723 2.21 -15.10 -79.45
C ASP A 723 1.88 -14.39 -78.14
N GLY A 724 2.83 -14.31 -77.19
CA GLY A 724 2.66 -13.60 -75.92
C GLY A 724 2.43 -12.10 -76.09
N LEU A 725 3.14 -11.45 -77.02
CA LEU A 725 2.91 -10.05 -77.38
C LEU A 725 1.56 -9.88 -78.10
N LYS A 726 1.27 -10.69 -79.11
CA LYS A 726 0.04 -10.57 -79.91
C LYS A 726 -1.24 -10.88 -79.12
N SER A 727 -1.18 -11.85 -78.21
CA SER A 727 -2.32 -12.22 -77.36
C SER A 727 -2.53 -11.26 -76.18
N GLY A 728 -1.61 -10.32 -75.96
CA GLY A 728 -1.61 -9.45 -74.78
C GLY A 728 -1.25 -10.19 -73.49
N ALA A 729 -0.62 -11.37 -73.59
CA ALA A 729 -0.09 -12.09 -72.43
C ALA A 729 1.17 -11.44 -71.84
N ILE A 730 1.85 -10.57 -72.60
CA ILE A 730 2.90 -9.69 -72.10
C ILE A 730 2.33 -8.27 -71.97
N ASP A 731 2.16 -7.84 -70.72
CA ASP A 731 1.57 -6.56 -70.35
C ASP A 731 2.57 -5.41 -70.54
N ASP A 732 3.86 -5.57 -70.29
CA ASP A 732 4.86 -4.50 -70.41
C ASP A 732 6.26 -5.11 -70.35
N ILE A 733 7.28 -4.37 -70.73
CA ILE A 733 8.67 -4.72 -70.46
C ILE A 733 9.33 -3.50 -69.80
N LEU A 734 9.67 -3.65 -68.53
CA LEU A 734 10.31 -2.63 -67.71
C LEU A 734 11.81 -2.80 -67.75
N PHE A 735 12.50 -1.79 -68.26
CA PHE A 735 13.95 -1.70 -68.24
C PHE A 735 14.40 -0.86 -67.04
N VAL A 736 15.07 -1.48 -66.08
CA VAL A 736 15.48 -0.85 -64.82
C VAL A 736 16.99 -0.69 -64.78
N ILE A 737 17.46 0.54 -64.59
CA ILE A 737 18.86 0.88 -64.42
C ILE A 737 19.07 1.30 -62.97
N GLY A 738 19.83 0.51 -62.21
CA GLY A 738 20.41 0.97 -60.96
C GLY A 738 21.66 1.78 -61.26
N TYR A 739 21.74 2.99 -60.73
CA TYR A 739 22.83 3.90 -60.96
C TYR A 739 23.39 4.44 -59.64
N ALA A 740 24.69 4.69 -59.62
CA ALA A 740 25.36 5.47 -58.60
C ALA A 740 25.69 6.84 -59.19
N ALA A 741 25.38 7.90 -58.46
CA ALA A 741 25.71 9.25 -58.85
C ALA A 741 26.33 10.03 -57.69
N ARG A 742 27.11 11.05 -58.03
CA ARG A 742 27.71 11.94 -57.04
C ARG A 742 26.82 13.14 -56.80
N THR A 743 26.49 13.41 -55.54
CA THR A 743 25.79 14.64 -55.16
C THR A 743 26.78 15.81 -55.13
N PRO A 744 26.32 17.03 -55.44
CA PRO A 744 27.14 18.22 -55.31
C PRO A 744 27.55 18.39 -53.85
N PRO A 745 28.74 18.95 -53.58
CA PRO A 745 29.20 19.12 -52.22
C PRO A 745 28.25 20.02 -51.43
N TRP A 746 27.95 19.63 -50.19
CA TRP A 746 27.16 20.45 -49.28
C TRP A 746 27.85 21.81 -49.07
N PRO A 747 27.11 22.93 -49.09
CA PRO A 747 27.68 24.22 -48.75
C PRO A 747 28.22 24.18 -47.31
N LYS A 748 29.31 24.91 -47.05
CA LYS A 748 29.81 25.06 -45.68
C LYS A 748 28.74 25.77 -44.85
N LEU A 749 28.19 25.07 -43.87
CA LEU A 749 27.23 25.65 -42.94
C LEU A 749 27.98 26.60 -41.99
N SER A 750 27.63 27.89 -41.98
CA SER A 750 28.02 28.84 -40.94
C SER A 750 27.00 28.80 -39.81
N ALA A 751 27.48 28.79 -38.56
CA ALA A 751 26.65 28.77 -37.36
C ALA A 751 25.79 30.03 -37.19
#